data_AF-A0AAD3CZC7-F1
#
_entry.id   AF-A0AAD3CZC7-F1
#
_cell.length_a   1.000
_cell.length_b   1.000
_cell.length_c   1.000
_cell.angle_alpha   90.00
_cell.angle_beta   90.00
_cell.angle_gamma   90.00
#
_symmetry.space_group_name_H-M   'P 1'
#
loop_
_entity.id
_entity.type
_entity.pdbx_description
1 polymer ?
#
loop_
_entity_poly.entity_id
_entity_poly.type
_entity_poly.pdbx_seq_one_letter_code
_entity_poly.pdbx_strand_id
1 'polypeptide(L)'
;MSLTVNLTTQLLFTFWNGAILLEVLNLWRQQEFPCDSTDAFEDNCDAAIAGILAIKAHSESALGSYGSGLKTVRKAFEKDGAKLGILTIVSPAREARDALEETDAVLNHYFHHENVAPFLALRMIQRFGTSNPSPNYIEAVATAFKNGTYTSFTGETFGDGKYGSLASMVAAIVLHDEARYELLDADPTHGSLREPLLKVVAFMRAMEFTSNIDAPELRLNALQARIGQHAHSIPNVFSFFLPEHSASGHIKAASLTSPEAMVLNGPSLTALNNGIWSLTELGLMLCYGGFGDGRFGENCQRYLPGGNRDPDDYNRGKLTVSLDTSSATTVVDELNLLLTAGRLNVNSKSILLNAYTSSNDVALLQKLLTSTPEFHASGLVKLQATQRPEIPDPIPSTEPYKAIVILNLSGGADSYNMLVPKCTSLYNQYASVRNFVALPQASLLDIDASGSSQPCSEFGLHPNLSILQKLYNDEDLLFLSNIGVLQEAGVNKENWRDKSTKTALFAHNTQQSEIQLMDIFNEQAGRGMAGRLLDVLSGKGFKVNSISTARSASQTLVGNEAPIITVPSASSYEKFDPISAEGSDPNELIDFVKLLNNATSIGSSLLSEAFSTKLHQGLAENQLLYDILQAVTINTTFPDTRLGEQLSTVAKMIKTKDDRGVDRDVFFVQQDGFDTHDNLGEYFDGLRPVLSVPSFCASFFWPVFSGGPLLTERSPVL
;
A
#
# COMPACT_ATOMS: atom_id res chain seq x y z
N MET A 1 28.25 20.23 -0.39
CA MET A 1 27.10 20.80 -1.13
C MET A 1 26.13 19.75 -1.71
N SER A 2 26.37 18.43 -1.59
CA SER A 2 25.51 17.38 -2.19
C SER A 2 24.60 16.61 -1.19
N LEU A 3 24.53 17.02 0.08
CA LEU A 3 23.64 16.40 1.08
C LEU A 3 22.27 17.11 1.19
N THR A 4 22.23 18.41 0.92
CA THR A 4 21.04 19.26 1.14
C THR A 4 19.92 19.01 0.14
N VAL A 5 20.26 18.64 -1.11
CA VAL A 5 19.26 18.39 -2.17
C VAL A 5 18.54 17.04 -1.99
N ASN A 6 19.18 16.06 -1.33
CA ASN A 6 18.56 14.74 -1.10
C ASN A 6 17.49 14.79 0.00
N LEU A 7 17.68 15.64 1.02
CA LEU A 7 16.70 15.85 2.08
C LEU A 7 15.44 16.55 1.57
N THR A 8 15.54 17.56 0.72
CA THR A 8 14.37 18.32 0.26
C THR A 8 13.41 17.48 -0.56
N THR A 9 13.93 16.62 -1.45
CA THR A 9 13.11 15.76 -2.30
C THR A 9 12.48 14.62 -1.49
N GLN A 10 13.21 13.99 -0.56
CA GLN A 10 12.62 12.99 0.34
C GLN A 10 11.62 13.60 1.34
N LEU A 11 11.87 14.79 1.89
CA LEU A 11 10.94 15.49 2.78
C LEU A 11 9.65 15.91 2.04
N LEU A 12 9.74 16.37 0.79
CA LEU A 12 8.58 16.70 -0.04
C LEU A 12 7.72 15.47 -0.40
N PHE A 13 8.31 14.28 -0.50
CA PHE A 13 7.57 13.01 -0.63
C PHE A 13 6.90 12.54 0.67
N THR A 14 7.31 13.06 1.83
CA THR A 14 6.93 12.54 3.15
C THR A 14 5.69 13.23 3.74
N PHE A 15 5.30 14.41 3.26
CA PHE A 15 4.29 15.24 3.93
C PHE A 15 3.02 15.46 3.11
N TRP A 16 2.05 14.57 3.29
CA TRP A 16 0.64 14.87 3.04
C TRP A 16 -0.28 14.16 4.05
N ASN A 17 0.12 14.18 5.32
CA ASN A 17 -0.81 14.02 6.43
C ASN A 17 -1.37 15.40 6.75
N GLY A 18 -2.69 15.57 6.75
CA GLY A 18 -3.34 16.88 6.96
C GLY A 18 -2.93 17.60 8.25
N ALA A 19 -2.50 16.86 9.28
CA ALA A 19 -1.91 17.44 10.50
C ALA A 19 -0.45 17.87 10.31
N ILE A 20 0.33 17.14 9.52
CA ILE A 20 1.77 17.36 9.38
C ILE A 20 2.09 18.45 8.34
N LEU A 21 1.24 18.68 7.33
CA LEU A 21 1.46 19.75 6.35
C LEU A 21 1.36 21.14 7.01
N LEU A 22 0.40 21.35 7.91
CA LEU A 22 0.28 22.57 8.71
C LEU A 22 1.45 22.74 9.69
N GLU A 23 1.96 21.64 10.24
CA GLU A 23 3.05 21.62 11.20
C GLU A 23 4.42 21.84 10.55
N VAL A 24 4.66 21.27 9.36
CA VAL A 24 5.84 21.56 8.53
C VAL A 24 5.81 22.99 8.01
N LEU A 25 4.64 23.51 7.61
CA LEU A 25 4.48 24.92 7.23
C LEU A 25 4.74 25.87 8.41
N ASN A 26 4.37 25.50 9.64
CA ASN A 26 4.69 26.27 10.85
C ASN A 26 6.19 26.18 11.22
N LEU A 27 6.81 25.01 11.04
CA LEU A 27 8.26 24.81 11.20
C LEU A 27 9.07 25.59 10.15
N TRP A 28 8.57 25.69 8.91
CA TRP A 28 9.15 26.51 7.85
C TRP A 28 9.00 28.01 8.13
N ARG A 29 7.88 28.43 8.73
CA ARG A 29 7.63 29.82 9.15
C ARG A 29 8.60 30.34 10.20
N GLN A 30 9.19 29.45 11.01
CA GLN A 30 10.11 29.80 12.09
C GLN A 30 11.59 29.78 11.66
N GLN A 31 11.91 29.32 10.44
CA GLN A 31 13.25 29.38 9.87
C GLN A 31 13.29 30.48 8.81
N GLU A 32 13.82 31.66 9.16
CA GLU A 32 14.15 32.69 8.17
C GLU A 32 15.25 32.16 7.24
N PHE A 33 14.89 31.77 6.03
CA PHE A 33 15.85 31.59 4.94
C PHE A 33 15.97 32.92 4.18
N PRO A 34 17.16 33.54 4.09
CA PRO A 34 17.35 34.68 3.22
C PRO A 34 17.21 34.21 1.77
N CYS A 35 16.14 34.66 1.09
CA CYS A 35 16.01 34.52 -0.35
C CYS A 35 17.05 35.43 -1.02
N ASP A 36 18.17 34.86 -1.45
CA ASP A 36 19.15 35.60 -2.23
C ASP A 36 18.70 35.64 -3.70
N SER A 37 18.73 36.84 -4.28
CA SER A 37 18.10 37.17 -5.54
C SER A 37 19.00 36.83 -6.73
N THR A 38 18.79 35.68 -7.37
CA THR A 38 19.05 35.48 -8.82
C THR A 38 18.36 34.21 -9.33
N ASP A 39 17.40 34.43 -10.24
CA ASP A 39 16.85 33.55 -11.28
C ASP A 39 15.90 32.37 -10.95
N ALA A 40 14.82 32.33 -11.76
CA ALA A 40 13.85 31.26 -12.05
C ALA A 40 13.03 30.65 -10.89
N PHE A 41 13.19 31.11 -9.65
CA PHE A 41 12.43 30.62 -8.48
C PHE A 41 11.17 31.45 -8.12
N GLU A 42 10.92 32.57 -8.81
CA GLU A 42 9.82 33.49 -8.49
C GLU A 42 8.42 32.90 -8.78
N ASP A 43 8.23 32.20 -9.91
CA ASP A 43 6.90 31.73 -10.33
C ASP A 43 6.31 30.63 -9.42
N ASN A 44 7.16 29.80 -8.78
CA ASN A 44 6.71 28.76 -7.86
C ASN A 44 6.47 29.28 -6.43
N CYS A 45 7.12 30.37 -6.02
CA CYS A 45 6.84 31.02 -4.74
C CYS A 45 5.51 31.79 -4.79
N ASP A 46 5.23 32.48 -5.89
CA ASP A 46 3.98 33.23 -6.05
C ASP A 46 2.75 32.30 -6.17
N ALA A 47 2.91 31.12 -6.80
CA ALA A 47 1.86 30.10 -6.83
C ALA A 47 1.58 29.50 -5.44
N ALA A 48 2.61 29.30 -4.62
CA ALA A 48 2.45 28.83 -3.23
C ALA A 48 1.78 29.90 -2.34
N ILE A 49 2.14 31.18 -2.51
CA ILE A 49 1.51 32.30 -1.80
C ILE A 49 0.05 32.48 -2.24
N ALA A 50 -0.26 32.33 -3.53
CA ALA A 50 -1.62 32.38 -4.06
C ALA A 50 -2.49 31.22 -3.51
N GLY A 51 -1.94 30.01 -3.40
CA GLY A 51 -2.59 28.87 -2.76
C GLY A 51 -2.88 29.10 -1.27
N ILE A 52 -1.93 29.70 -0.53
CA ILE A 52 -2.07 30.07 0.88
C ILE A 52 -3.18 31.13 1.08
N LEU A 53 -3.27 32.12 0.17
CA LEU A 53 -4.32 33.14 0.21
C LEU A 53 -5.71 32.58 -0.15
N ALA A 54 -5.80 31.59 -1.03
CA ALA A 54 -7.04 30.90 -1.36
C ALA A 54 -7.57 30.03 -0.19
N ILE A 55 -6.67 29.35 0.54
CA ILE A 55 -7.02 28.59 1.75
C ILE A 55 -7.53 29.53 2.86
N LYS A 56 -6.91 30.71 3.00
CA LYS A 56 -7.37 31.75 3.93
C LYS A 56 -8.80 32.21 3.59
N ALA A 57 -9.09 32.49 2.32
CA ALA A 57 -10.41 32.91 1.87
C ALA A 57 -11.51 31.83 2.04
N HIS A 58 -11.17 30.55 1.92
CA HIS A 58 -12.09 29.44 2.20
C HIS A 58 -12.35 29.23 3.70
N SER A 59 -11.34 29.48 4.55
CA SER A 59 -11.51 29.38 6.01
C SER A 59 -12.45 30.46 6.58
N GLU A 60 -12.46 31.66 5.96
CA GLU A 60 -13.30 32.78 6.41
C GLU A 60 -14.79 32.60 6.05
N SER A 61 -15.13 31.83 5.00
CA SER A 61 -16.52 31.56 4.61
C SER A 61 -17.16 30.39 5.38
N ALA A 62 -16.36 29.44 5.88
CA ALA A 62 -16.83 28.26 6.61
C ALA A 62 -17.25 28.54 8.07
N LEU A 63 -16.85 29.69 8.65
CA LEU A 63 -17.06 30.03 10.06
C LEU A 63 -18.53 30.32 10.44
N GLY A 64 -19.42 30.56 9.47
CA GLY A 64 -20.84 30.84 9.73
C GLY A 64 -21.67 29.63 10.18
N SER A 65 -21.20 28.40 9.92
CA SER A 65 -21.99 27.16 10.09
C SER A 65 -21.74 26.42 11.42
N TYR A 66 -20.57 26.60 12.04
CA TYR A 66 -20.08 25.74 13.14
C TYR A 66 -20.55 26.11 14.56
N GLY A 67 -21.21 27.27 14.74
CA GLY A 67 -21.60 27.79 16.06
C GLY A 67 -22.63 26.96 16.83
N SER A 68 -23.34 26.04 16.18
CA SER A 68 -24.36 25.18 16.81
C SER A 68 -23.80 23.86 17.35
N GLY A 69 -22.79 23.28 16.70
CA GLY A 69 -22.19 21.99 17.06
C GLY A 69 -21.40 22.01 18.38
N LEU A 70 -20.68 23.10 18.65
CA LEU A 70 -19.87 23.29 19.85
C LEU A 70 -20.69 23.29 21.17
N LYS A 71 -21.97 23.71 21.11
CA LYS A 71 -22.86 23.70 22.29
C LYS A 71 -23.31 22.29 22.70
N THR A 72 -23.39 21.37 21.74
CA THR A 72 -23.86 20.00 21.98
C THR A 72 -22.75 19.12 22.56
N VAL A 73 -21.50 19.31 22.12
CA VAL A 73 -20.31 18.62 22.65
C VAL A 73 -20.12 18.92 24.14
N ARG A 74 -20.30 20.18 24.55
CA ARG A 74 -20.16 20.61 25.95
C ARG A 74 -21.09 19.89 26.92
N LYS A 75 -22.37 19.72 26.58
CA LYS A 75 -23.35 19.02 27.44
C LYS A 75 -23.06 17.53 27.60
N ALA A 76 -22.39 16.92 26.62
CA ALA A 76 -22.02 15.50 26.68
C ALA A 76 -20.81 15.25 27.59
N PHE A 77 -19.87 16.20 27.69
CA PHE A 77 -18.64 16.05 28.48
C PHE A 77 -18.75 16.58 29.93
N GLU A 78 -19.60 17.58 30.21
CA GLU A 78 -19.84 18.08 31.58
C GLU A 78 -20.53 17.04 32.49
N LYS A 79 -21.21 16.03 31.93
CA LYS A 79 -21.94 15.00 32.70
C LYS A 79 -21.03 13.88 33.25
N ASP A 80 -19.80 13.74 32.75
CA ASP A 80 -18.98 12.53 32.95
C ASP A 80 -17.79 12.67 33.91
N GLY A 81 -17.57 13.83 34.55
CA GLY A 81 -16.60 13.98 35.67
C GLY A 81 -15.13 13.63 35.40
N ALA A 82 -14.76 13.24 34.18
CA ALA A 82 -13.40 12.90 33.81
C ALA A 82 -12.61 14.17 33.49
N LYS A 83 -11.66 14.52 34.35
CA LYS A 83 -10.58 15.45 34.03
C LYS A 83 -9.67 14.82 32.97
N LEU A 84 -10.10 14.85 31.71
CA LEU A 84 -9.19 14.74 30.57
C LEU A 84 -8.64 16.14 30.28
N GLY A 85 -7.33 16.32 30.42
CA GLY A 85 -6.64 17.62 30.29
C GLY A 85 -6.82 18.34 28.96
N ILE A 86 -7.42 17.71 27.95
CA ILE A 86 -7.65 18.26 26.61
C ILE A 86 -8.70 19.40 26.59
N LEU A 87 -9.71 19.40 27.47
CA LEU A 87 -10.78 20.41 27.40
C LEU A 87 -10.72 21.52 28.45
N THR A 88 -9.75 21.49 29.38
CA THR A 88 -9.61 22.56 30.38
C THR A 88 -8.86 23.80 29.88
N ILE A 89 -8.32 23.75 28.65
CA ILE A 89 -7.54 24.85 28.03
C ILE A 89 -8.38 25.62 26.99
N VAL A 90 -9.54 25.09 26.58
CA VAL A 90 -10.30 25.59 25.42
C VAL A 90 -11.59 26.26 25.90
N SER A 91 -11.57 27.58 26.08
CA SER A 91 -12.78 28.38 26.24
C SER A 91 -13.38 28.63 24.86
N PRO A 92 -14.67 28.30 24.60
CA PRO A 92 -15.19 28.24 23.24
C PRO A 92 -14.89 29.53 22.47
N ALA A 93 -14.12 29.40 21.39
CA ALA A 93 -13.75 30.50 20.53
C ALA A 93 -14.95 31.40 20.24
N ARG A 94 -14.88 32.64 20.76
CA ARG A 94 -15.92 33.66 20.55
C ARG A 94 -15.60 34.49 19.31
N GLU A 95 -14.33 34.51 18.91
CA GLU A 95 -13.80 35.19 17.72
C GLU A 95 -12.74 34.33 17.00
N ALA A 96 -12.43 34.65 15.73
CA ALA A 96 -11.46 33.88 14.91
C ALA A 96 -10.05 33.79 15.53
N ARG A 97 -9.66 34.81 16.32
CA ARG A 97 -8.40 34.79 17.07
C ARG A 97 -8.37 33.65 18.09
N ASP A 98 -9.46 33.43 18.82
CA ASP A 98 -9.54 32.36 19.81
C ASP A 98 -9.39 30.99 19.14
N ALA A 99 -9.98 30.80 17.95
CA ALA A 99 -9.82 29.55 17.20
C ALA A 99 -8.36 29.29 16.77
N LEU A 100 -7.60 30.33 16.44
CA LEU A 100 -6.15 30.21 16.16
C LEU A 100 -5.37 29.85 17.43
N GLU A 101 -5.63 30.53 18.54
CA GLU A 101 -4.98 30.24 19.82
C GLU A 101 -5.31 28.82 20.33
N GLU A 102 -6.56 28.37 20.16
CA GLU A 102 -6.99 26.99 20.46
C GLU A 102 -6.28 25.97 19.56
N THR A 103 -6.17 26.26 18.26
CA THR A 103 -5.46 25.40 17.30
C THR A 103 -3.99 25.30 17.66
N ASP A 104 -3.32 26.41 17.93
CA ASP A 104 -1.91 26.44 18.32
C ASP A 104 -1.70 25.71 19.66
N ALA A 105 -2.61 25.85 20.62
CA ALA A 105 -2.53 25.13 21.89
C ALA A 105 -2.67 23.61 21.70
N VAL A 106 -3.57 23.16 20.83
CA VAL A 106 -3.75 21.73 20.51
C VAL A 106 -2.53 21.19 19.76
N LEU A 107 -2.03 21.90 18.75
CA LEU A 107 -0.82 21.51 18.03
C LEU A 107 0.38 21.43 18.97
N ASN A 108 0.55 22.43 19.84
CA ASN A 108 1.63 22.44 20.83
C ASN A 108 1.52 21.28 21.82
N HIS A 109 0.30 20.92 22.23
CA HIS A 109 0.06 19.75 23.07
C HIS A 109 0.43 18.45 22.34
N TYR A 110 0.01 18.29 21.08
CA TYR A 110 0.38 17.11 20.30
C TYR A 110 1.89 17.03 20.10
N PHE A 111 2.54 18.10 19.65
CA PHE A 111 3.97 18.15 19.41
C PHE A 111 4.81 17.74 20.64
N HIS A 112 4.39 18.16 21.83
CA HIS A 112 5.05 17.81 23.09
C HIS A 112 4.47 16.58 23.79
N HIS A 113 3.52 15.88 23.18
CA HIS A 113 2.97 14.65 23.74
C HIS A 113 4.07 13.58 23.78
N GLU A 114 4.16 12.84 24.89
CA GLU A 114 5.25 11.88 25.15
C GLU A 114 5.41 10.82 24.05
N ASN A 115 4.32 10.49 23.34
CA ASN A 115 4.31 9.54 22.25
C ASN A 115 4.85 10.07 20.92
N VAL A 116 4.97 11.39 20.70
CA VAL A 116 5.39 11.92 19.39
C VAL A 116 6.81 11.52 19.04
N ALA A 117 7.76 11.71 19.94
CA ALA A 117 9.16 11.37 19.71
C ALA A 117 9.37 9.86 19.38
N PRO A 118 8.88 8.89 20.17
CA PRO A 118 9.04 7.47 19.85
C PRO A 118 8.23 7.04 18.61
N PHE A 119 7.05 7.62 18.38
CA PHE A 119 6.26 7.34 17.18
C PHE A 119 7.02 7.79 15.93
N LEU A 120 7.52 9.03 15.91
CA LEU A 120 8.28 9.57 14.80
C LEU A 120 9.59 8.80 14.61
N ALA A 121 10.30 8.46 15.70
CA ALA A 121 11.52 7.66 15.67
C ALA A 121 11.31 6.33 14.94
N LEU A 122 10.31 5.54 15.33
CA LEU A 122 10.01 4.29 14.67
C LEU A 122 9.74 4.48 13.17
N ARG A 123 8.86 5.43 12.80
CA ARG A 123 8.47 5.62 11.39
C ARG A 123 9.63 6.13 10.53
N MET A 124 10.48 7.00 11.06
CA MET A 124 11.64 7.52 10.33
C MET A 124 12.74 6.46 10.21
N ILE A 125 12.99 5.65 11.25
CA ILE A 125 13.95 4.53 11.14
C ILE A 125 13.49 3.54 10.05
N GLN A 126 12.19 3.21 9.99
CA GLN A 126 11.65 2.34 8.94
C GLN A 126 11.86 2.89 7.53
N ARG A 127 11.91 4.21 7.35
CA ARG A 127 12.11 4.88 6.05
C ARG A 127 13.59 4.99 5.64
N PHE A 128 14.47 5.19 6.61
CA PHE A 128 15.88 5.53 6.36
C PHE A 128 16.87 4.41 6.73
N GLY A 129 16.41 3.36 7.41
CA GLY A 129 17.25 2.28 7.91
C GLY A 129 16.59 0.91 7.76
N THR A 130 16.11 0.38 8.88
CA THR A 130 15.61 -1.01 8.98
C THR A 130 14.11 -1.04 9.26
N SER A 131 13.42 -2.05 8.73
CA SER A 131 12.01 -2.29 8.99
C SER A 131 11.72 -2.64 10.45
N ASN A 132 12.69 -3.25 11.17
CA ASN A 132 12.50 -3.81 12.50
C ASN A 132 13.58 -3.32 13.49
N PRO A 133 13.59 -2.01 13.84
CA PRO A 133 14.62 -1.47 14.72
C PRO A 133 14.48 -1.97 16.17
N SER A 134 15.61 -2.09 16.87
CA SER A 134 15.59 -2.42 18.29
C SER A 134 14.97 -1.30 19.15
N PRO A 135 14.42 -1.62 20.34
CA PRO A 135 13.92 -0.60 21.27
C PRO A 135 14.99 0.44 21.65
N ASN A 136 16.26 0.03 21.80
CA ASN A 136 17.36 0.94 22.10
C ASN A 136 17.60 1.95 20.97
N TYR A 137 17.48 1.52 19.72
CA TYR A 137 17.64 2.40 18.57
C TYR A 137 16.49 3.41 18.48
N ILE A 138 15.25 2.98 18.71
CA ILE A 138 14.09 3.88 18.81
C ILE A 138 14.29 4.90 19.92
N GLU A 139 14.75 4.47 21.09
CA GLU A 139 15.03 5.36 22.24
C GLU A 139 16.12 6.38 21.93
N ALA A 140 17.23 5.98 21.30
CA ALA A 140 18.32 6.88 20.93
C ALA A 140 17.84 7.98 19.97
N VAL A 141 17.10 7.60 18.93
CA VAL A 141 16.55 8.55 17.95
C VAL A 141 15.50 9.47 18.56
N ALA A 142 14.59 8.92 19.38
CA ALA A 142 13.60 9.72 20.10
C ALA A 142 14.28 10.71 21.06
N THR A 143 15.36 10.29 21.73
CA THR A 143 16.13 11.16 22.63
C THR A 143 16.84 12.27 21.87
N ALA A 144 17.43 11.97 20.71
CA ALA A 144 18.04 12.98 19.85
C ALA A 144 17.03 14.03 19.37
N PHE A 145 15.82 13.60 18.98
CA PHE A 145 14.72 14.51 18.62
C PHE A 145 14.32 15.41 19.79
N LYS A 146 14.16 14.85 21.00
CA LYS A 146 13.77 15.60 22.20
C LYS A 146 14.84 16.59 22.66
N ASN A 147 16.11 16.18 22.63
CA ASN A 147 17.24 17.01 23.07
C ASN A 147 17.64 18.05 22.02
N GLY A 148 17.29 17.80 20.75
CA GLY A 148 17.75 18.61 19.63
C GLY A 148 19.23 18.45 19.30
N THR A 149 19.90 17.45 19.88
CA THR A 149 21.32 17.18 19.67
C THR A 149 21.60 15.69 19.58
N TYR A 150 22.50 15.29 18.68
CA TYR A 150 23.08 13.95 18.62
C TYR A 150 24.58 14.02 18.41
N THR A 151 25.37 13.34 19.24
CA THR A 151 26.83 13.27 19.09
C THR A 151 27.22 11.92 18.50
N SER A 152 27.90 11.94 17.36
CA SER A 152 28.36 10.73 16.67
C SER A 152 29.54 10.07 17.40
N PHE A 153 29.85 8.84 16.97
CA PHE A 153 31.04 8.10 17.39
C PHE A 153 32.37 8.81 17.05
N THR A 154 32.37 9.79 16.13
CA THR A 154 33.55 10.64 15.82
C THR A 154 33.64 11.88 16.71
N GLY A 155 32.64 12.13 17.57
CA GLY A 155 32.56 13.30 18.44
C GLY A 155 31.88 14.52 17.79
N GLU A 156 31.42 14.42 16.54
CA GLU A 156 30.68 15.50 15.88
C GLU A 156 29.25 15.58 16.41
N THR A 157 28.76 16.80 16.67
CA THR A 157 27.41 17.02 17.22
C THR A 157 26.50 17.66 16.18
N PHE A 158 25.32 17.07 15.99
CA PHE A 158 24.30 17.48 15.03
C PHE A 158 23.07 18.02 15.74
N GLY A 159 22.43 19.04 15.17
CA GLY A 159 21.18 19.64 15.66
C GLY A 159 21.37 21.03 16.27
N ASP A 160 20.26 21.64 16.65
CA ASP A 160 20.16 23.04 17.12
C ASP A 160 19.87 23.17 18.62
N GLY A 161 19.87 22.05 19.35
CA GLY A 161 19.61 22.02 20.80
C GLY A 161 18.16 22.28 21.20
N LYS A 162 17.23 22.25 20.23
CA LYS A 162 15.80 22.46 20.47
C LYS A 162 15.02 21.16 20.35
N TYR A 163 13.99 21.02 21.18
CA TYR A 163 13.04 19.91 21.03
C TYR A 163 12.46 19.90 19.61
N GLY A 164 12.43 18.73 19.01
CA GLY A 164 11.89 18.51 17.69
C GLY A 164 12.87 18.67 16.53
N SER A 165 14.18 18.70 16.81
CA SER A 165 15.18 18.84 15.76
C SER A 165 15.24 17.61 14.86
N LEU A 166 14.78 17.76 13.61
CA LEU A 166 14.89 16.70 12.59
C LEU A 166 16.35 16.42 12.20
N ALA A 167 17.23 17.42 12.31
CA ALA A 167 18.64 17.26 12.01
C ALA A 167 19.33 16.28 12.98
N SER A 168 19.11 16.44 14.30
CA SER A 168 19.65 15.49 15.29
C SER A 168 18.99 14.12 15.16
N MET A 169 17.70 14.07 14.84
CA MET A 169 16.97 12.82 14.62
C MET A 169 17.53 12.02 13.44
N VAL A 170 17.68 12.64 12.26
CA VAL A 170 18.23 11.98 11.07
C VAL A 170 19.68 11.57 11.30
N ALA A 171 20.48 12.42 11.96
CA ALA A 171 21.85 12.05 12.34
C ALA A 171 21.87 10.82 13.25
N ALA A 172 21.00 10.78 14.26
CA ALA A 172 20.87 9.62 15.14
C ALA A 172 20.49 8.36 14.36
N ILE A 173 19.59 8.44 13.38
CA ILE A 173 19.25 7.30 12.53
C ILE A 173 20.49 6.79 11.77
N VAL A 174 21.11 7.63 10.94
CA VAL A 174 22.15 7.13 10.02
C VAL A 174 23.49 6.84 10.71
N LEU A 175 23.72 7.35 11.92
CA LEU A 175 24.99 7.20 12.65
C LEU A 175 24.89 6.29 13.88
N HIS A 176 23.71 5.80 14.25
CA HIS A 176 23.57 4.83 15.32
C HIS A 176 24.30 3.53 14.99
N ASP A 177 24.76 2.80 16.01
CA ASP A 177 25.55 1.58 15.79
C ASP A 177 24.75 0.52 15.01
N GLU A 178 23.45 0.38 15.31
CA GLU A 178 22.58 -0.57 14.59
C GLU A 178 22.46 -0.27 13.08
N ALA A 179 22.66 0.98 12.65
CA ALA A 179 22.61 1.34 11.23
C ALA A 179 23.92 1.06 10.47
N ARG A 180 25.00 0.74 11.19
CA ARG A 180 26.37 0.67 10.63
C ARG A 180 27.10 -0.63 10.92
N TYR A 181 26.62 -1.43 11.86
CA TYR A 181 27.34 -2.59 12.33
C TYR A 181 27.22 -3.76 11.35
N GLU A 182 28.30 -4.10 10.65
CA GLU A 182 28.32 -5.14 9.59
C GLU A 182 27.83 -6.53 10.08
N LEU A 183 27.98 -6.84 11.36
CA LEU A 183 27.47 -8.11 11.91
C LEU A 183 25.94 -8.23 11.76
N LEU A 184 25.22 -7.12 11.76
CA LEU A 184 23.76 -7.10 11.60
C LEU A 184 23.34 -7.42 10.16
N ASP A 185 24.19 -7.19 9.16
CA ASP A 185 23.90 -7.60 7.78
C ASP A 185 23.78 -9.14 7.66
N ALA A 186 24.46 -9.87 8.56
CA ALA A 186 24.41 -11.32 8.65
C ALA A 186 23.23 -11.85 9.50
N ASP A 187 22.48 -10.97 10.19
CA ASP A 187 21.26 -11.34 10.91
C ASP A 187 20.10 -11.53 9.91
N PRO A 188 19.50 -12.73 9.83
CA PRO A 188 18.38 -13.01 8.93
C PRO A 188 17.16 -12.09 9.10
N THR A 189 16.99 -11.49 10.28
CA THR A 189 15.82 -10.69 10.67
C THR A 189 16.03 -9.18 10.49
N HIS A 190 17.26 -8.75 10.24
CA HIS A 190 17.62 -7.35 10.11
C HIS A 190 17.46 -6.83 8.66
N GLY A 191 17.40 -5.50 8.53
CA GLY A 191 17.38 -4.82 7.23
C GLY A 191 16.00 -4.34 6.80
N SER A 192 15.87 -4.04 5.50
CA SER A 192 14.63 -3.56 4.88
C SER A 192 14.54 -4.00 3.41
N LEU A 193 13.32 -4.06 2.90
CA LEU A 193 13.06 -4.11 1.46
C LEU A 193 13.13 -2.69 0.93
N ARG A 194 13.77 -2.48 -0.22
CA ARG A 194 13.82 -1.17 -0.86
C ARG A 194 12.46 -0.86 -1.50
N GLU A 195 12.01 0.39 -1.34
CA GLU A 195 10.76 0.86 -1.96
C GLU A 195 10.85 0.82 -3.50
N PRO A 196 9.76 0.44 -4.20
CA PRO A 196 9.72 0.37 -5.66
C PRO A 196 10.28 1.60 -6.39
N LEU A 197 9.81 2.81 -6.03
CA LEU A 197 10.27 4.03 -6.69
C LEU A 197 11.75 4.33 -6.38
N LEU A 198 12.19 4.03 -5.15
CA LEU A 198 13.60 4.21 -4.77
C LEU A 198 14.52 3.24 -5.51
N LYS A 199 14.07 2.04 -5.87
CA LYS A 199 14.84 1.12 -6.74
C LYS A 199 15.10 1.74 -8.11
N VAL A 200 14.07 2.31 -8.73
CA VAL A 200 14.18 2.96 -10.05
C VAL A 200 15.10 4.18 -9.96
N VAL A 201 14.86 5.08 -9.00
CA VAL A 201 15.68 6.31 -8.84
C VAL A 201 17.12 5.98 -8.48
N ALA A 202 17.37 5.01 -7.60
CA ALA A 202 18.73 4.59 -7.26
C ALA A 202 19.46 4.01 -8.47
N PHE A 203 18.79 3.17 -9.26
CA PHE A 203 19.37 2.61 -10.48
C PHE A 203 19.70 3.72 -11.50
N MET A 204 18.76 4.63 -11.78
CA MET A 204 18.98 5.76 -12.68
C MET A 204 20.16 6.62 -12.23
N ARG A 205 20.30 6.90 -10.93
CA ARG A 205 21.42 7.68 -10.39
C ARG A 205 22.74 6.93 -10.47
N ALA A 206 22.76 5.65 -10.10
CA ALA A 206 23.96 4.83 -10.10
C ALA A 206 24.49 4.62 -11.53
N MET A 207 23.58 4.52 -12.51
CA MET A 207 23.91 4.33 -13.92
C MET A 207 24.01 5.66 -14.70
N GLU A 208 24.15 6.78 -13.99
CA GLU A 208 24.35 8.13 -14.55
C GLU A 208 23.32 8.49 -15.63
N PHE A 209 22.03 8.36 -15.33
CA PHE A 209 20.97 8.72 -16.27
C PHE A 209 21.08 10.19 -16.71
N THR A 210 20.97 10.42 -18.01
CA THR A 210 20.91 11.74 -18.64
C THR A 210 19.61 11.87 -19.43
N SER A 211 18.92 12.99 -19.27
CA SER A 211 17.74 13.33 -20.08
C SER A 211 18.15 13.67 -21.50
N ASN A 212 17.28 13.36 -22.46
CA ASN A 212 17.47 13.81 -23.85
C ASN A 212 17.34 15.35 -23.91
N ILE A 213 18.13 16.01 -24.78
CA ILE A 213 18.13 17.47 -24.91
C ILE A 213 16.75 18.01 -25.33
N ASP A 214 16.01 17.24 -26.13
CA ASP A 214 14.66 17.60 -26.59
C ASP A 214 13.57 17.28 -25.55
N ALA A 215 13.95 16.66 -24.43
CA ALA A 215 13.06 16.29 -23.34
C ALA A 215 13.79 16.33 -21.97
N PRO A 216 14.15 17.53 -21.49
CA PRO A 216 14.97 17.69 -20.28
C PRO A 216 14.26 17.28 -18.97
N GLU A 217 12.94 17.09 -19.02
CA GLU A 217 12.14 16.69 -17.86
C GLU A 217 12.08 15.17 -17.73
N LEU A 218 12.35 14.66 -16.52
CA LEU A 218 12.13 13.26 -16.18
C LEU A 218 10.62 12.95 -16.14
N ARG A 219 10.16 12.08 -17.04
CA ARG A 219 8.77 11.63 -17.11
C ARG A 219 8.68 10.12 -16.94
N LEU A 220 8.15 9.69 -15.80
CA LEU A 220 7.90 8.29 -15.49
C LEU A 220 6.39 8.03 -15.54
N ASN A 221 5.95 7.15 -16.42
CA ASN A 221 4.54 6.96 -16.71
C ASN A 221 3.94 5.80 -15.91
N ALA A 222 2.72 6.03 -15.37
CA ALA A 222 1.86 5.01 -14.75
C ALA A 222 2.50 4.14 -13.65
N LEU A 223 3.56 4.61 -12.97
CA LEU A 223 4.30 3.78 -12.00
C LEU A 223 3.43 3.25 -10.85
N GLN A 224 2.37 3.96 -10.45
CA GLN A 224 1.46 3.50 -9.39
C GLN A 224 0.73 2.22 -9.78
N ALA A 225 0.35 2.09 -11.05
CA ALA A 225 -0.32 0.90 -11.56
C ALA A 225 0.66 -0.24 -11.83
N ARG A 226 1.92 0.09 -12.17
CA ARG A 226 2.93 -0.87 -12.56
C ARG A 226 3.70 -1.42 -11.37
N ILE A 227 4.29 -0.56 -10.55
CA ILE A 227 5.18 -0.93 -9.44
C ILE A 227 4.62 -0.56 -8.06
N GLY A 228 3.35 -0.12 -7.99
CA GLY A 228 2.67 0.21 -6.74
C GLY A 228 3.05 1.54 -6.09
N GLN A 229 3.93 2.32 -6.72
CA GLN A 229 4.35 3.65 -6.24
C GLN A 229 4.60 4.62 -7.40
N HIS A 230 4.07 5.83 -7.29
CA HIS A 230 4.39 6.96 -8.17
C HIS A 230 4.49 8.24 -7.36
N ALA A 231 5.40 9.13 -7.78
CA ALA A 231 5.53 10.46 -7.23
C ALA A 231 4.16 11.16 -7.14
N HIS A 232 3.89 11.77 -5.99
CA HIS A 232 2.66 12.53 -5.70
C HIS A 232 1.34 11.76 -5.88
N SER A 233 1.38 10.42 -5.95
CA SER A 233 0.20 9.56 -6.19
C SER A 233 -0.13 8.70 -4.98
N ILE A 234 0.03 9.24 -3.78
CA ILE A 234 -0.24 8.51 -2.53
C ILE A 234 -1.73 8.12 -2.52
N PRO A 235 -2.07 6.83 -2.33
CA PRO A 235 -3.44 6.36 -2.47
C PRO A 235 -4.37 6.83 -1.35
N ASN A 236 -3.84 7.09 -0.15
CA ASN A 236 -4.60 7.55 1.02
C ASN A 236 -3.66 8.19 2.06
N VAL A 237 -4.24 8.68 3.16
CA VAL A 237 -3.49 9.29 4.28
C VAL A 237 -2.51 8.34 4.99
N PHE A 238 -2.56 7.03 4.71
CA PHE A 238 -1.69 6.01 5.31
C PHE A 238 -0.48 5.64 4.44
N SER A 239 -0.13 6.46 3.43
CA SER A 239 0.97 6.23 2.49
C SER A 239 0.68 5.14 1.44
N PHE A 240 1.71 4.70 0.69
CA PHE A 240 1.59 3.62 -0.29
C PHE A 240 1.42 2.24 0.36
N PHE A 241 1.85 2.11 1.61
CA PHE A 241 1.79 0.88 2.37
C PHE A 241 1.79 1.18 3.87
N LEU A 242 1.21 0.26 4.64
CA LEU A 242 1.13 0.39 6.10
C LEU A 242 2.48 0.08 6.74
N PRO A 243 2.99 0.93 7.64
CA PRO A 243 4.28 0.71 8.29
C PRO A 243 4.27 -0.43 9.33
N GLU A 244 3.11 -0.99 9.66
CA GLU A 244 2.92 -2.23 10.42
C GLU A 244 2.67 -3.47 9.54
N HIS A 245 2.68 -3.33 8.20
CA HIS A 245 2.46 -4.46 7.30
C HIS A 245 3.55 -5.52 7.50
N SER A 246 3.14 -6.78 7.47
CA SER A 246 3.99 -7.94 7.65
C SER A 246 3.60 -9.00 6.63
N ALA A 247 4.53 -9.30 5.72
CA ALA A 247 4.31 -10.26 4.66
C ALA A 247 4.21 -11.68 5.22
N SER A 248 3.29 -12.46 4.66
CA SER A 248 3.06 -13.87 5.02
C SER A 248 4.34 -14.72 4.88
N GLY A 249 4.35 -15.87 5.54
CA GLY A 249 5.50 -16.77 5.57
C GLY A 249 6.45 -16.44 6.73
N HIS A 250 7.76 -16.59 6.50
CA HIS A 250 8.77 -16.50 7.57
C HIS A 250 8.81 -15.15 8.29
N ILE A 251 8.56 -14.03 7.58
CA ILE A 251 8.53 -12.68 8.18
C ILE A 251 7.39 -12.57 9.21
N LYS A 252 6.16 -12.90 8.80
CA LYS A 252 5.01 -12.92 9.71
C LYS A 252 5.17 -13.92 10.85
N ALA A 253 5.70 -15.11 10.58
CA ALA A 253 5.96 -16.13 11.59
C ALA A 253 6.97 -15.66 12.65
N ALA A 254 7.96 -14.87 12.24
CA ALA A 254 8.91 -14.21 13.14
C ALA A 254 8.36 -12.95 13.83
N SER A 255 7.08 -12.59 13.59
CA SER A 255 6.45 -11.36 14.09
C SER A 255 7.17 -10.08 13.65
N LEU A 256 7.82 -10.11 12.48
CA LEU A 256 8.52 -8.97 11.90
C LEU A 256 7.61 -8.19 10.96
N THR A 257 7.91 -6.91 10.77
CA THR A 257 7.29 -6.06 9.75
C THR A 257 8.13 -6.01 8.49
N SER A 258 7.46 -5.82 7.36
CA SER A 258 8.06 -5.64 6.03
C SER A 258 7.16 -4.68 5.22
N PRO A 259 7.12 -3.38 5.58
CA PRO A 259 6.14 -2.43 5.05
C PRO A 259 6.04 -2.43 3.52
N GLU A 260 7.20 -2.38 2.85
CA GLU A 260 7.32 -2.27 1.40
C GLU A 260 6.80 -3.51 0.68
N ALA A 261 6.76 -4.67 1.35
CA ALA A 261 6.24 -5.90 0.77
C ALA A 261 4.76 -5.81 0.39
N MET A 262 4.00 -4.88 0.98
CA MET A 262 2.58 -4.69 0.69
C MET A 262 2.32 -4.33 -0.79
N VAL A 263 3.29 -3.69 -1.43
CA VAL A 263 3.24 -3.27 -2.85
C VAL A 263 4.21 -4.05 -3.74
N LEU A 264 4.88 -5.08 -3.21
CA LEU A 264 5.81 -5.95 -3.94
C LEU A 264 5.19 -7.35 -4.12
N ASN A 265 4.42 -7.50 -5.19
CA ASN A 265 3.82 -8.76 -5.65
C ASN A 265 4.36 -9.19 -7.03
N GLY A 266 4.08 -10.42 -7.45
CA GLY A 266 4.57 -10.99 -8.72
C GLY A 266 4.44 -10.03 -9.91
N PRO A 267 3.23 -9.53 -10.25
CA PRO A 267 3.03 -8.55 -11.32
C PRO A 267 3.85 -7.27 -11.18
N SER A 268 3.87 -6.66 -9.99
CA SER A 268 4.65 -5.44 -9.77
C SER A 268 6.16 -5.66 -9.88
N LEU A 269 6.66 -6.85 -9.52
CA LEU A 269 8.06 -7.22 -9.65
C LEU A 269 8.43 -7.52 -11.10
N THR A 270 7.54 -8.17 -11.86
CA THR A 270 7.69 -8.34 -13.31
C THR A 270 7.73 -6.98 -14.01
N ALA A 271 6.77 -6.11 -13.72
CA ALA A 271 6.70 -4.76 -14.27
C ALA A 271 7.93 -3.91 -13.93
N LEU A 272 8.43 -4.03 -12.69
CA LEU A 272 9.64 -3.37 -12.25
C LEU A 272 10.86 -3.82 -13.06
N ASN A 273 11.05 -5.14 -13.23
CA ASN A 273 12.16 -5.67 -14.02
C ASN A 273 12.04 -5.25 -15.48
N ASN A 274 10.88 -5.44 -16.11
CA ASN A 274 10.64 -5.01 -17.50
C ASN A 274 11.00 -3.52 -17.69
N GLY A 275 10.58 -2.66 -16.76
CA GLY A 275 10.86 -1.23 -16.86
C GLY A 275 12.33 -0.86 -16.68
N ILE A 276 13.04 -1.52 -15.75
CA ILE A 276 14.49 -1.34 -15.58
C ILE A 276 15.25 -1.88 -16.80
N TRP A 277 14.84 -3.02 -17.33
CA TRP A 277 15.50 -3.68 -18.46
C TRP A 277 15.27 -2.90 -19.76
N SER A 278 14.04 -2.40 -19.98
CA SER A 278 13.72 -1.49 -21.08
C SER A 278 14.52 -0.19 -20.99
N LEU A 279 14.64 0.40 -19.79
CA LEU A 279 15.49 1.57 -19.58
C LEU A 279 16.97 1.29 -19.90
N THR A 280 17.45 0.08 -19.61
CA THR A 280 18.83 -0.33 -19.85
C THR A 280 19.11 -0.50 -21.35
N GLU A 281 18.19 -1.12 -22.08
CA GLU A 281 18.36 -1.46 -23.50
C GLU A 281 17.99 -0.32 -24.45
N LEU A 282 16.91 0.39 -24.14
CA LEU A 282 16.27 1.34 -25.06
C LEU A 282 16.29 2.78 -24.54
N GLY A 283 16.69 3.00 -23.28
CA GLY A 283 16.49 4.27 -22.60
C GLY A 283 15.05 4.47 -22.13
N LEU A 284 14.74 5.68 -21.67
CA LEU A 284 13.45 6.00 -21.07
C LEU A 284 12.35 6.12 -22.14
N MET A 285 11.71 5.00 -22.46
CA MET A 285 10.57 4.88 -23.37
C MET A 285 9.51 3.90 -22.85
N LEU A 286 8.37 3.78 -23.53
CA LEU A 286 7.26 2.89 -23.12
C LEU A 286 7.41 1.42 -23.56
N CYS A 287 8.24 1.14 -24.57
CA CYS A 287 8.32 -0.19 -25.18
C CYS A 287 8.76 -1.30 -24.21
N TYR A 288 8.23 -2.52 -24.42
CA TYR A 288 8.54 -3.71 -23.62
C TYR A 288 8.38 -3.50 -22.11
N GLY A 289 7.30 -2.83 -21.72
CA GLY A 289 7.06 -2.47 -20.32
C GLY A 289 8.04 -1.40 -19.81
N GLY A 290 8.49 -0.48 -20.65
CA GLY A 290 9.35 0.63 -20.23
C GLY A 290 8.61 1.69 -19.40
N PHE A 291 9.36 2.47 -18.60
CA PHE A 291 8.79 3.49 -17.71
C PHE A 291 8.54 4.85 -18.39
N GLY A 292 8.94 5.03 -19.64
CA GLY A 292 8.77 6.29 -20.36
C GLY A 292 7.35 6.51 -20.88
N ASP A 293 7.16 7.64 -21.56
CA ASP A 293 5.98 7.88 -22.38
C ASP A 293 6.17 7.28 -23.78
N GLY A 294 5.06 7.10 -24.50
CA GLY A 294 5.08 6.59 -25.87
C GLY A 294 4.30 7.50 -26.80
N ARG A 295 4.66 7.51 -28.09
CA ARG A 295 3.74 7.91 -29.14
C ARG A 295 2.81 6.72 -29.38
N PHE A 296 1.54 6.83 -29.01
CA PHE A 296 0.57 5.72 -29.11
C PHE A 296 0.61 5.05 -30.50
N GLY A 297 0.76 3.73 -30.54
CA GLY A 297 0.70 2.92 -31.77
C GLY A 297 2.03 2.59 -32.47
N GLU A 298 3.18 2.85 -31.85
CA GLU A 298 4.48 2.49 -32.43
C GLU A 298 4.81 0.99 -32.29
N ASN A 299 5.34 0.40 -33.37
CA ASN A 299 5.86 -0.96 -33.34
C ASN A 299 7.23 -0.99 -32.66
N CYS A 300 7.26 -1.47 -31.41
CA CYS A 300 8.47 -1.56 -30.60
C CYS A 300 9.59 -2.44 -31.18
N GLN A 301 9.29 -3.33 -32.14
CA GLN A 301 10.31 -4.12 -32.83
C GLN A 301 11.27 -3.25 -33.66
N ARG A 302 10.86 -2.03 -34.02
CA ARG A 302 11.71 -1.09 -34.79
C ARG A 302 12.91 -0.57 -34.01
N TYR A 303 12.89 -0.66 -32.69
CA TYR A 303 13.92 -0.13 -31.78
C TYR A 303 14.85 -1.22 -31.22
N LEU A 304 14.54 -2.49 -31.46
CA LEU A 304 15.42 -3.59 -31.06
C LEU A 304 16.68 -3.64 -31.94
N PRO A 305 17.74 -4.35 -31.51
CA PRO A 305 18.84 -4.73 -32.39
C PRO A 305 18.29 -5.37 -33.68
N GLY A 306 18.68 -4.85 -34.85
CA GLY A 306 18.14 -5.28 -36.16
C GLY A 306 16.94 -4.46 -36.67
N GLY A 307 16.37 -3.60 -35.82
CA GLY A 307 15.33 -2.64 -36.16
C GLY A 307 15.82 -1.50 -37.08
N ASN A 308 14.89 -0.70 -37.59
CA ASN A 308 15.17 0.38 -38.54
C ASN A 308 15.16 1.79 -37.91
N ARG A 309 15.15 1.87 -36.58
CA ARG A 309 15.19 3.14 -35.84
C ARG A 309 16.20 3.03 -34.69
N ASP A 310 16.94 4.10 -34.48
CA ASP A 310 17.78 4.26 -33.30
C ASP A 310 16.88 4.60 -32.09
N PRO A 311 16.89 3.84 -30.99
CA PRO A 311 16.13 4.18 -29.79
C PRO A 311 16.49 5.55 -29.21
N ASP A 312 17.73 6.04 -29.40
CA ASP A 312 18.20 7.33 -28.87
C ASP A 312 17.47 8.54 -29.48
N ASP A 313 16.93 8.40 -30.70
CA ASP A 313 16.13 9.43 -31.35
C ASP A 313 14.72 9.57 -30.74
N TYR A 314 14.28 8.59 -29.95
CA TYR A 314 12.87 8.49 -29.49
C TYR A 314 12.73 8.38 -27.97
N ASN A 315 13.79 7.99 -27.24
CA ASN A 315 13.76 7.94 -25.79
C ASN A 315 13.86 9.35 -25.17
N ARG A 316 13.38 9.46 -23.93
CA ARG A 316 13.43 10.70 -23.13
C ARG A 316 14.75 10.86 -22.37
N GLY A 317 15.70 9.96 -22.57
CA GLY A 317 16.96 9.92 -21.85
C GLY A 317 17.49 8.49 -21.73
N LYS A 318 18.75 8.36 -21.33
CA LYS A 318 19.47 7.08 -21.30
C LYS A 318 20.50 7.03 -20.18
N LEU A 319 20.95 5.83 -19.87
CA LEU A 319 22.04 5.57 -18.93
C LEU A 319 23.38 5.87 -19.61
N THR A 320 24.30 6.57 -18.94
CA THR A 320 25.61 6.95 -19.53
C THR A 320 26.81 6.54 -18.69
N VAL A 321 26.62 5.67 -17.71
CA VAL A 321 27.70 5.24 -16.81
C VAL A 321 28.92 4.73 -17.57
N SER A 322 30.10 5.21 -17.16
CA SER A 322 31.39 4.73 -17.66
C SER A 322 32.03 3.81 -16.63
N LEU A 323 32.17 2.53 -16.96
CA LEU A 323 32.75 1.51 -16.09
C LEU A 323 34.19 1.17 -16.51
N ASP A 324 35.02 0.73 -15.57
CA ASP A 324 36.34 0.17 -15.87
C ASP A 324 36.22 -1.25 -16.45
N THR A 325 36.33 -1.33 -17.77
CA THR A 325 36.24 -2.58 -18.55
C THR A 325 37.57 -3.32 -18.69
N SER A 326 38.59 -2.98 -17.89
CA SER A 326 39.90 -3.64 -17.90
C SER A 326 39.85 -5.14 -17.61
N SER A 327 38.88 -5.59 -16.82
CA SER A 327 38.60 -7.01 -16.59
C SER A 327 37.15 -7.27 -16.24
N ALA A 328 36.67 -8.47 -16.54
CA ALA A 328 35.34 -8.93 -16.16
C ALA A 328 35.08 -8.80 -14.65
N THR A 329 36.09 -9.11 -13.83
CA THR A 329 36.02 -8.96 -12.37
C THR A 329 35.83 -7.50 -11.96
N THR A 330 36.56 -6.58 -12.60
CA THR A 330 36.47 -5.14 -12.31
C THR A 330 35.06 -4.63 -12.57
N VAL A 331 34.49 -4.95 -13.74
CA VAL A 331 33.13 -4.52 -14.11
C VAL A 331 32.09 -5.06 -13.13
N VAL A 332 32.16 -6.36 -12.79
CA VAL A 332 31.23 -6.98 -11.85
C VAL A 332 31.37 -6.40 -10.45
N ASP A 333 32.60 -6.11 -9.99
CA ASP A 333 32.83 -5.53 -8.66
C ASP A 333 32.39 -4.07 -8.55
N GLU A 334 32.58 -3.28 -9.62
CA GLU A 334 32.10 -1.90 -9.68
C GLU A 334 30.57 -1.86 -9.65
N LEU A 335 29.89 -2.68 -10.46
CA LEU A 335 28.42 -2.78 -10.43
C LEU A 335 27.90 -3.34 -9.10
N ASN A 336 28.57 -4.33 -8.51
CA ASN A 336 28.23 -4.87 -7.20
C ASN A 336 28.25 -3.76 -6.13
N LEU A 337 29.28 -2.92 -6.13
CA LEU A 337 29.39 -1.78 -5.23
C LEU A 337 28.27 -0.76 -5.47
N LEU A 338 28.05 -0.35 -6.72
CA LEU A 338 27.08 0.70 -7.07
C LEU A 338 25.63 0.28 -6.79
N LEU A 339 25.27 -0.97 -7.07
CA LEU A 339 23.87 -1.41 -7.06
C LEU A 339 23.46 -2.20 -5.82
N THR A 340 24.41 -2.92 -5.19
CA THR A 340 24.13 -3.75 -3.99
C THR A 340 24.94 -3.37 -2.76
N ALA A 341 25.76 -2.30 -2.83
CA ALA A 341 26.70 -1.92 -1.78
C ALA A 341 27.73 -3.02 -1.45
N GLY A 342 28.12 -3.81 -2.45
CA GLY A 342 29.11 -4.87 -2.29
C GLY A 342 28.56 -6.18 -1.70
N ARG A 343 27.25 -6.29 -1.45
CA ARG A 343 26.63 -7.42 -0.75
C ARG A 343 26.35 -8.64 -1.62
N LEU A 344 26.59 -8.57 -2.93
CA LEU A 344 26.31 -9.67 -3.84
C LEU A 344 26.99 -10.97 -3.40
N ASN A 345 26.19 -12.02 -3.22
CA ASN A 345 26.71 -13.30 -2.77
C ASN A 345 27.67 -13.93 -3.80
N VAL A 346 28.57 -14.80 -3.31
CA VAL A 346 29.63 -15.41 -4.12
C VAL A 346 29.10 -16.20 -5.33
N ASN A 347 27.96 -16.88 -5.20
CA ASN A 347 27.38 -17.66 -6.30
C ASN A 347 26.83 -16.73 -7.38
N SER A 348 26.05 -15.71 -6.99
CA SER A 348 25.56 -14.69 -7.93
C SER A 348 26.69 -13.96 -8.63
N LYS A 349 27.76 -13.60 -7.90
CA LYS A 349 28.95 -12.98 -8.49
C LYS A 349 29.60 -13.88 -9.55
N SER A 350 29.73 -15.19 -9.28
CA SER A 350 30.26 -16.14 -10.26
C SER A 350 29.37 -16.29 -11.51
N ILE A 351 28.04 -16.30 -11.33
CA ILE A 351 27.09 -16.34 -12.45
C ILE A 351 27.24 -15.11 -13.34
N LEU A 352 27.26 -13.91 -12.75
CA LEU A 352 27.44 -12.66 -13.47
C LEU A 352 28.80 -12.60 -14.19
N LEU A 353 29.88 -13.05 -13.53
CA LEU A 353 31.22 -13.08 -14.13
C LEU A 353 31.25 -13.97 -15.37
N ASN A 354 30.61 -15.14 -15.31
CA ASN A 354 30.53 -16.06 -16.45
C ASN A 354 29.70 -15.48 -17.60
N ALA A 355 28.57 -14.85 -17.28
CA ALA A 355 27.70 -14.20 -18.27
C ALA A 355 28.47 -13.10 -19.02
N TYR A 356 29.15 -12.20 -18.29
CA TYR A 356 29.93 -11.13 -18.90
C TYR A 356 31.16 -11.64 -19.66
N THR A 357 31.87 -12.63 -19.14
CA THR A 357 33.03 -13.21 -19.86
C THR A 357 32.63 -13.79 -21.22
N SER A 358 31.38 -14.25 -21.34
CA SER A 358 30.85 -14.84 -22.57
C SER A 358 30.28 -13.80 -23.54
N SER A 359 29.67 -12.73 -23.04
CA SER A 359 28.98 -11.72 -23.87
C SER A 359 29.75 -10.42 -24.09
N ASN A 360 30.63 -10.05 -23.15
CA ASN A 360 31.22 -8.72 -22.99
C ASN A 360 30.17 -7.59 -22.95
N ASP A 361 28.98 -7.89 -22.43
CA ASP A 361 27.80 -7.03 -22.45
C ASP A 361 27.50 -6.46 -21.04
N VAL A 362 27.69 -5.15 -20.88
CA VAL A 362 27.39 -4.43 -19.63
C VAL A 362 25.89 -4.33 -19.39
N ALA A 363 25.07 -4.18 -20.43
CA ALA A 363 23.61 -4.11 -20.31
C ALA A 363 23.08 -5.43 -19.75
N LEU A 364 23.61 -6.57 -20.22
CA LEU A 364 23.30 -7.88 -19.64
C LEU A 364 23.60 -7.93 -18.13
N LEU A 365 24.77 -7.43 -17.69
CA LEU A 365 25.11 -7.40 -16.26
C LEU A 365 24.16 -6.52 -15.46
N GLN A 366 23.82 -5.33 -15.96
CA GLN A 366 22.88 -4.41 -15.30
C GLN A 366 21.50 -5.07 -15.13
N LYS A 367 20.99 -5.73 -16.19
CA LYS A 367 19.73 -6.49 -16.17
C LYS A 367 19.76 -7.63 -15.15
N LEU A 368 20.77 -8.50 -15.22
CA LEU A 368 20.87 -9.65 -14.32
C LEU A 368 21.08 -9.22 -12.86
N LEU A 369 21.93 -8.23 -12.59
CA LEU A 369 22.18 -7.77 -11.23
C LEU A 369 20.92 -7.12 -10.61
N THR A 370 20.16 -6.34 -11.37
CA THR A 370 18.90 -5.76 -10.89
C THR A 370 17.80 -6.79 -10.62
N SER A 371 17.97 -8.05 -11.04
CA SER A 371 17.08 -9.16 -10.68
C SER A 371 17.49 -9.92 -9.41
N THR A 372 18.64 -9.60 -8.82
CA THR A 372 19.19 -10.28 -7.63
C THR A 372 18.50 -9.80 -6.35
N PRO A 373 18.31 -10.69 -5.35
CA PRO A 373 17.72 -10.29 -4.07
C PRO A 373 18.47 -9.13 -3.38
N GLU A 374 19.78 -9.04 -3.53
CA GLU A 374 20.65 -8.02 -2.92
C GLU A 374 20.43 -6.60 -3.48
N PHE A 375 19.89 -6.48 -4.70
CA PHE A 375 19.44 -5.20 -5.22
C PHE A 375 18.13 -4.72 -4.53
N HIS A 376 17.32 -5.66 -4.05
CA HIS A 376 15.99 -5.39 -3.54
C HIS A 376 15.87 -5.36 -2.01
N ALA A 377 16.82 -5.95 -1.29
CA ALA A 377 16.87 -6.02 0.17
C ALA A 377 18.29 -5.77 0.70
N SER A 378 18.41 -5.29 1.94
CA SER A 378 19.70 -4.92 2.52
C SER A 378 20.48 -6.07 3.20
N GLY A 379 19.85 -7.21 3.46
CA GLY A 379 20.47 -8.33 4.19
C GLY A 379 21.28 -9.28 3.29
N LEU A 380 22.23 -10.02 3.89
CA LEU A 380 23.07 -10.97 3.16
C LEU A 380 22.30 -12.21 2.67
N VAL A 381 22.68 -12.69 1.49
CA VAL A 381 22.02 -13.82 0.82
C VAL A 381 22.92 -15.05 0.82
N LYS A 382 22.34 -16.20 1.16
CA LYS A 382 23.02 -17.51 1.14
C LYS A 382 22.23 -18.49 0.28
N LEU A 383 22.52 -18.48 -1.02
CA LEU A 383 21.90 -19.38 -2.00
C LEU A 383 22.32 -20.84 -1.80
N GLN A 384 21.38 -21.74 -1.99
CA GLN A 384 21.61 -23.18 -2.12
C GLN A 384 21.77 -23.55 -3.60
N ALA A 385 22.37 -24.71 -3.85
CA ALA A 385 22.48 -25.26 -5.21
C ALA A 385 21.12 -25.73 -5.76
N THR A 386 20.15 -26.00 -4.88
CA THR A 386 18.82 -26.44 -5.26
C THR A 386 18.00 -25.29 -5.84
N GLN A 387 17.48 -25.51 -7.05
CA GLN A 387 16.47 -24.63 -7.63
C GLN A 387 15.21 -24.63 -6.77
N ARG A 388 14.48 -23.52 -6.82
CA ARG A 388 13.14 -23.45 -6.24
C ARG A 388 12.21 -24.41 -7.00
N PRO A 389 11.25 -25.05 -6.33
CA PRO A 389 10.29 -25.90 -7.00
C PRO A 389 9.61 -25.13 -8.15
N GLU A 390 9.61 -25.73 -9.34
CA GLU A 390 8.82 -25.21 -10.46
C GLU A 390 7.33 -25.31 -10.12
N ILE A 391 6.58 -24.30 -10.54
CA ILE A 391 5.12 -24.28 -10.38
C ILE A 391 4.54 -25.09 -11.53
N PRO A 392 3.94 -26.27 -11.27
CA PRO A 392 3.41 -27.10 -12.34
C PRO A 392 2.22 -26.40 -13.02
N ASP A 393 2.04 -26.67 -14.31
CA ASP A 393 0.85 -26.22 -15.03
C ASP A 393 -0.42 -26.72 -14.34
N PRO A 394 -1.47 -25.89 -14.24
CA PRO A 394 -2.70 -26.33 -13.63
C PRO A 394 -3.33 -27.48 -14.39
N ILE A 395 -3.76 -28.49 -13.65
CA ILE A 395 -4.55 -29.59 -14.20
C ILE A 395 -6.04 -29.23 -14.02
N PRO A 396 -6.85 -29.22 -15.10
CA PRO A 396 -8.29 -28.99 -14.99
C PRO A 396 -8.94 -29.89 -13.94
N SER A 397 -9.88 -29.32 -13.21
CA SER A 397 -10.64 -30.07 -12.20
C SER A 397 -12.01 -30.47 -12.71
N THR A 398 -12.51 -31.60 -12.20
CA THR A 398 -13.88 -32.07 -12.47
C THR A 398 -14.87 -31.64 -11.39
N GLU A 399 -14.39 -31.03 -10.29
CA GLU A 399 -15.25 -30.56 -9.22
C GLU A 399 -16.09 -29.36 -9.67
N PRO A 400 -17.35 -29.23 -9.19
CA PRO A 400 -18.18 -28.08 -9.54
C PRO A 400 -17.55 -26.78 -9.05
N TYR A 401 -17.34 -25.81 -9.92
CA TYR A 401 -16.73 -24.52 -9.55
C TYR A 401 -17.65 -23.65 -8.68
N LYS A 402 -17.06 -22.96 -7.69
CA LYS A 402 -17.71 -21.89 -6.92
C LYS A 402 -16.76 -20.72 -6.69
N ALA A 403 -17.31 -19.51 -6.64
CA ALA A 403 -16.55 -18.30 -6.36
C ALA A 403 -17.23 -17.44 -5.30
N ILE A 404 -16.43 -16.75 -4.51
CA ILE A 404 -16.88 -15.65 -3.63
C ILE A 404 -16.22 -14.37 -4.11
N VAL A 405 -16.99 -13.29 -4.22
CA VAL A 405 -16.46 -11.94 -4.51
C VAL A 405 -16.72 -11.06 -3.29
N ILE A 406 -15.64 -10.74 -2.57
CA ILE A 406 -15.65 -9.83 -1.43
C ILE A 406 -15.48 -8.41 -1.95
N LEU A 407 -16.51 -7.57 -1.79
CA LEU A 407 -16.41 -6.14 -2.06
C LEU A 407 -16.15 -5.40 -0.74
N ASN A 408 -14.93 -4.89 -0.59
CA ASN A 408 -14.54 -4.05 0.55
C ASN A 408 -14.83 -2.57 0.27
N LEU A 409 -15.60 -1.95 1.16
CA LEU A 409 -15.87 -0.51 1.16
C LEU A 409 -14.84 0.16 2.09
N SER A 410 -13.67 0.44 1.54
CA SER A 410 -12.46 0.84 2.27
C SER A 410 -12.57 2.24 2.86
N GLY A 411 -12.19 2.37 4.14
CA GLY A 411 -12.32 3.57 4.96
C GLY A 411 -13.12 3.27 6.23
N GLY A 412 -14.28 3.88 6.37
CA GLY A 412 -15.22 3.70 7.48
C GLY A 412 -16.66 3.73 7.02
N ALA A 413 -17.05 2.83 6.10
CA ALA A 413 -18.38 2.82 5.50
C ALA A 413 -19.50 2.81 6.56
N ASP A 414 -20.32 3.86 6.56
CA ASP A 414 -21.42 4.01 7.51
C ASP A 414 -22.58 3.07 7.19
N SER A 415 -22.61 1.92 7.87
CA SER A 415 -23.68 0.91 7.79
C SER A 415 -25.07 1.50 7.96
N TYR A 416 -25.18 2.44 8.90
CA TYR A 416 -26.46 2.92 9.37
C TYR A 416 -27.09 3.88 8.38
N ASN A 417 -26.30 4.42 7.44
CA ASN A 417 -26.82 5.15 6.29
C ASN A 417 -26.97 4.25 5.06
N MET A 418 -26.58 2.97 5.13
CA MET A 418 -26.89 1.97 4.10
C MET A 418 -28.24 1.31 4.37
N LEU A 419 -28.43 0.73 5.58
CA LEU A 419 -29.64 0.03 6.01
C LEU A 419 -30.15 0.63 7.34
N VAL A 420 -31.23 1.40 7.24
CA VAL A 420 -31.81 2.19 8.34
C VAL A 420 -33.05 1.48 8.90
N PRO A 421 -33.20 1.34 10.23
CA PRO A 421 -34.47 0.85 10.79
C PRO A 421 -35.56 1.91 10.63
N LYS A 422 -36.76 1.50 10.17
CA LYS A 422 -37.92 2.39 10.00
C LYS A 422 -38.93 2.31 11.14
N CYS A 423 -38.84 1.31 12.02
CA CYS A 423 -39.69 1.22 13.20
C CYS A 423 -39.52 2.49 14.06
N THR A 424 -40.62 3.11 14.46
CA THR A 424 -40.64 4.47 15.04
C THR A 424 -39.62 4.67 16.16
N SER A 425 -39.50 3.74 17.11
CA SER A 425 -38.56 3.86 18.23
C SER A 425 -37.10 3.85 17.77
N LEU A 426 -36.73 2.92 16.89
CA LEU A 426 -35.35 2.74 16.42
C LEU A 426 -34.96 3.80 15.39
N TYR A 427 -35.88 4.22 14.53
CA TYR A 427 -35.64 5.36 13.62
C TYR A 427 -35.37 6.64 14.40
N ASN A 428 -36.15 6.92 15.45
CA ASN A 428 -35.94 8.11 16.30
C ASN A 428 -34.58 8.06 17.02
N GLN A 429 -34.13 6.89 17.46
CA GLN A 429 -32.78 6.72 18.03
C GLN A 429 -31.69 6.94 16.98
N TYR A 430 -31.82 6.33 15.81
CA TYR A 430 -30.93 6.54 14.67
C TYR A 430 -30.82 8.04 14.34
N ALA A 431 -31.95 8.72 14.16
CA ALA A 431 -31.99 10.15 13.83
C ALA A 431 -31.38 11.01 14.94
N SER A 432 -31.60 10.67 16.21
CA SER A 432 -31.01 11.38 17.34
C SER A 432 -29.49 11.23 17.43
N VAL A 433 -28.95 10.05 17.11
CA VAL A 433 -27.50 9.79 17.18
C VAL A 433 -26.79 10.38 15.97
N ARG A 434 -27.37 10.22 14.77
CA ARG A 434 -26.78 10.67 13.50
C ARG A 434 -26.99 12.17 13.24
N ASN A 435 -28.01 12.78 13.83
CA ASN A 435 -28.27 14.22 13.75
C ASN A 435 -28.33 14.71 12.29
N PHE A 436 -27.43 15.60 11.87
CA PHE A 436 -27.46 16.22 10.54
C PHE A 436 -27.10 15.27 9.39
N VAL A 437 -26.55 14.08 9.69
CA VAL A 437 -26.29 13.04 8.67
C VAL A 437 -27.35 11.94 8.64
N ALA A 438 -28.42 12.07 9.42
CA ALA A 438 -29.54 11.12 9.39
C ALA A 438 -30.35 11.24 8.10
N LEU A 439 -30.69 10.10 7.48
CA LEU A 439 -31.53 10.05 6.30
C LEU A 439 -33.02 10.25 6.67
N PRO A 440 -33.76 11.14 5.97
CA PRO A 440 -35.20 11.27 6.16
C PRO A 440 -35.92 9.95 5.88
N GLN A 441 -36.84 9.54 6.76
CA GLN A 441 -37.53 8.26 6.63
C GLN A 441 -38.25 8.09 5.29
N ALA A 442 -38.75 9.21 4.73
CA ALA A 442 -39.47 9.24 3.46
C ALA A 442 -38.57 9.08 2.22
N SER A 443 -37.24 9.26 2.33
CA SER A 443 -36.32 9.06 1.21
C SER A 443 -35.79 7.64 1.11
N LEU A 444 -36.08 6.79 2.10
CA LEU A 444 -35.56 5.43 2.17
C LEU A 444 -36.35 4.48 1.26
N LEU A 445 -35.65 3.50 0.69
CA LEU A 445 -36.24 2.44 -0.11
C LEU A 445 -36.66 1.29 0.81
N ASP A 446 -37.94 0.91 0.80
CA ASP A 446 -38.49 -0.06 1.74
C ASP A 446 -37.87 -1.45 1.64
N ILE A 447 -37.59 -2.04 2.80
CA ILE A 447 -37.15 -3.43 2.99
C ILE A 447 -38.06 -4.08 4.03
N ASP A 448 -38.79 -5.11 3.59
CA ASP A 448 -39.59 -5.95 4.49
C ASP A 448 -38.69 -6.96 5.20
N ALA A 449 -38.55 -6.82 6.51
CA ALA A 449 -37.80 -7.73 7.36
C ALA A 449 -38.72 -8.47 8.34
N SER A 450 -40.02 -8.61 8.03
CA SER A 450 -41.01 -9.32 8.86
C SER A 450 -40.66 -10.79 9.08
N GLY A 451 -39.92 -11.41 8.16
CA GLY A 451 -39.38 -12.77 8.31
C GLY A 451 -38.09 -12.87 9.13
N SER A 452 -37.54 -11.75 9.61
CA SER A 452 -36.27 -11.73 10.37
C SER A 452 -36.49 -11.86 11.88
N SER A 453 -35.43 -12.21 12.61
CA SER A 453 -35.40 -12.20 14.08
C SER A 453 -35.04 -10.84 14.69
N GLN A 454 -35.02 -9.77 13.88
CA GLN A 454 -34.64 -8.44 14.33
C GLN A 454 -35.76 -7.79 15.17
N PRO A 455 -35.43 -6.91 16.13
CA PRO A 455 -36.42 -6.14 16.89
C PRO A 455 -37.30 -5.21 16.04
N CYS A 456 -36.88 -4.96 14.79
CA CYS A 456 -37.61 -4.16 13.83
C CYS A 456 -37.93 -5.00 12.59
N SER A 457 -39.18 -4.97 12.14
CA SER A 457 -39.64 -5.67 10.94
C SER A 457 -39.62 -4.82 9.68
N GLU A 458 -39.30 -3.52 9.80
CA GLU A 458 -39.32 -2.57 8.68
C GLU A 458 -37.98 -1.83 8.60
N PHE A 459 -37.25 -2.02 7.51
CA PHE A 459 -36.02 -1.30 7.24
C PHE A 459 -36.15 -0.45 5.96
N GLY A 460 -35.18 0.42 5.77
CA GLY A 460 -35.07 1.27 4.60
C GLY A 460 -33.63 1.33 4.11
N LEU A 461 -33.42 1.09 2.81
CA LEU A 461 -32.13 1.28 2.16
C LEU A 461 -31.92 2.72 1.73
N HIS A 462 -30.65 3.12 1.62
CA HIS A 462 -30.27 4.37 0.99
C HIS A 462 -30.91 4.52 -0.41
N PRO A 463 -31.44 5.71 -0.78
CA PRO A 463 -32.13 5.95 -2.06
C PRO A 463 -31.34 5.56 -3.32
N ASN A 464 -30.01 5.64 -3.24
CA ASN A 464 -29.11 5.31 -4.36
C ASN A 464 -28.81 3.80 -4.52
N LEU A 465 -29.30 2.95 -3.61
CA LEU A 465 -29.05 1.50 -3.59
C LEU A 465 -30.28 0.69 -4.05
N SER A 466 -31.03 1.21 -5.03
CA SER A 466 -32.25 0.57 -5.56
C SER A 466 -32.03 -0.82 -6.14
N ILE A 467 -30.83 -1.08 -6.65
CA ILE A 467 -30.45 -2.43 -7.10
C ILE A 467 -30.33 -3.42 -5.95
N LEU A 468 -29.83 -3.01 -4.77
CA LEU A 468 -29.79 -3.88 -3.60
C LEU A 468 -31.20 -4.17 -3.08
N GLN A 469 -32.09 -3.17 -3.14
CA GLN A 469 -33.51 -3.37 -2.84
C GLN A 469 -34.13 -4.41 -3.78
N LYS A 470 -33.88 -4.29 -5.09
CA LYS A 470 -34.35 -5.26 -6.08
C LYS A 470 -33.83 -6.66 -5.78
N LEU A 471 -32.52 -6.82 -5.54
CA LEU A 471 -31.94 -8.13 -5.22
C LEU A 471 -32.51 -8.74 -3.94
N TYR A 472 -32.78 -7.92 -2.92
CA TYR A 472 -33.42 -8.39 -1.69
C TYR A 472 -34.84 -8.88 -1.97
N ASN A 473 -35.63 -8.10 -2.71
CA ASN A 473 -37.01 -8.45 -3.08
C ASN A 473 -37.08 -9.67 -4.00
N ASP A 474 -36.06 -9.89 -4.82
CA ASP A 474 -35.92 -11.06 -5.69
C ASP A 474 -35.37 -12.30 -4.93
N GLU A 475 -35.14 -12.19 -3.61
CA GLU A 475 -34.56 -13.23 -2.72
C GLU A 475 -33.10 -13.61 -3.04
N ASP A 476 -32.39 -12.79 -3.82
CA ASP A 476 -30.98 -12.98 -4.22
C ASP A 476 -29.98 -12.29 -3.27
N LEU A 477 -30.45 -11.44 -2.35
CA LEU A 477 -29.62 -10.71 -1.37
C LEU A 477 -30.13 -10.94 0.06
N LEU A 478 -29.19 -11.16 0.98
CA LEU A 478 -29.43 -11.20 2.42
C LEU A 478 -28.63 -10.09 3.13
N PHE A 479 -29.28 -9.37 4.03
CA PHE A 479 -28.60 -8.52 4.99
C PHE A 479 -28.32 -9.28 6.28
N LEU A 480 -27.08 -9.22 6.72
CA LEU A 480 -26.68 -9.64 8.06
C LEU A 480 -26.37 -8.36 8.85
N SER A 481 -27.11 -8.11 9.93
CA SER A 481 -26.95 -6.93 10.78
C SER A 481 -26.35 -7.31 12.14
N ASN A 482 -25.91 -6.30 12.90
CA ASN A 482 -25.33 -6.44 14.24
C ASN A 482 -24.10 -7.34 14.29
N ILE A 483 -23.27 -7.27 13.25
CA ILE A 483 -22.04 -8.05 13.17
C ILE A 483 -20.83 -7.19 13.49
N GLY A 484 -19.84 -7.81 14.10
CA GLY A 484 -18.62 -7.16 14.53
C GLY A 484 -17.67 -8.17 15.13
N VAL A 485 -16.53 -7.66 15.56
CA VAL A 485 -15.47 -8.47 16.15
C VAL A 485 -15.89 -8.89 17.56
N LEU A 486 -16.01 -10.20 17.80
CA LEU A 486 -16.46 -10.74 19.08
C LEU A 486 -15.32 -10.72 20.10
N GLN A 487 -15.49 -9.93 21.16
CA GLN A 487 -14.64 -9.98 22.35
C GLN A 487 -15.37 -10.64 23.52
N GLU A 488 -14.68 -11.44 24.33
CA GLU A 488 -15.24 -12.22 25.45
C GLU A 488 -16.18 -11.43 26.37
N ALA A 489 -15.88 -10.15 26.64
CA ALA A 489 -16.69 -9.29 27.50
C ALA A 489 -17.64 -8.33 26.75
N GLY A 490 -17.69 -8.41 25.41
CA GLY A 490 -18.25 -7.37 24.55
C GLY A 490 -17.44 -6.06 24.61
N VAL A 491 -17.86 -5.05 23.85
CA VAL A 491 -17.27 -3.70 23.91
C VAL A 491 -18.34 -2.74 24.41
N ASN A 492 -18.03 -1.99 25.47
CA ASN A 492 -18.88 -0.96 26.03
C ASN A 492 -18.04 0.28 26.39
N LYS A 493 -18.71 1.38 26.75
CA LYS A 493 -18.06 2.66 27.02
C LYS A 493 -17.06 2.58 28.20
N GLU A 494 -17.34 1.76 29.20
CA GLU A 494 -16.51 1.62 30.40
C GLU A 494 -15.25 0.82 30.08
N ASN A 495 -15.42 -0.37 29.48
CA ASN A 495 -14.33 -1.28 29.18
C ASN A 495 -13.40 -0.78 28.04
N TRP A 496 -13.90 0.15 27.21
CA TRP A 496 -13.08 0.88 26.26
C TRP A 496 -12.26 1.97 26.92
N ARG A 497 -12.85 2.72 27.86
CA ARG A 497 -12.15 3.80 28.57
C ARG A 497 -11.07 3.29 29.52
N ASP A 498 -11.30 2.16 30.20
CA ASP A 498 -10.33 1.55 31.10
C ASP A 498 -9.29 0.66 30.38
N LYS A 499 -9.43 0.51 29.05
CA LYS A 499 -8.55 -0.27 28.16
C LYS A 499 -8.53 -1.78 28.47
N SER A 500 -9.59 -2.31 29.07
CA SER A 500 -9.78 -3.76 29.21
C SER A 500 -10.24 -4.43 27.90
N THR A 501 -10.81 -3.65 26.97
CA THR A 501 -11.00 -4.10 25.57
C THR A 501 -9.70 -4.08 24.76
N LYS A 502 -9.56 -5.01 23.82
CA LYS A 502 -8.50 -5.01 22.80
C LYS A 502 -8.93 -4.36 21.47
N THR A 503 -10.21 -4.04 21.31
CA THR A 503 -10.75 -3.44 20.09
C THR A 503 -10.33 -1.98 19.98
N ALA A 504 -9.69 -1.63 18.87
CA ALA A 504 -9.28 -0.25 18.58
C ALA A 504 -10.41 0.52 17.90
N LEU A 505 -11.28 1.16 18.69
CA LEU A 505 -12.27 2.10 18.13
C LEU A 505 -11.60 3.36 17.59
N PHE A 506 -12.22 3.96 16.56
CA PHE A 506 -11.80 5.22 15.91
C PHE A 506 -10.51 5.16 15.08
N ALA A 507 -10.01 3.96 14.77
CA ALA A 507 -8.85 3.75 13.90
C ALA A 507 -9.24 2.90 12.68
N HIS A 508 -9.49 3.54 11.53
CA HIS A 508 -9.95 2.85 10.32
C HIS A 508 -9.02 1.71 9.88
N ASN A 509 -7.71 1.92 9.91
CA ASN A 509 -6.71 0.90 9.57
C ASN A 509 -6.82 -0.32 10.49
N THR A 510 -6.90 -0.11 11.80
CA THR A 510 -6.98 -1.20 12.78
C THR A 510 -8.32 -1.91 12.69
N GLN A 511 -9.43 -1.18 12.60
CA GLN A 511 -10.76 -1.79 12.47
C GLN A 511 -10.87 -2.62 11.19
N GLN A 512 -10.38 -2.11 10.06
CA GLN A 512 -10.32 -2.89 8.82
C GLN A 512 -9.50 -4.17 8.98
N SER A 513 -8.33 -4.09 9.64
CA SER A 513 -7.51 -5.28 9.93
C SER A 513 -8.24 -6.28 10.83
N GLU A 514 -8.90 -5.81 11.90
CA GLU A 514 -9.64 -6.66 12.83
C GLU A 514 -10.79 -7.42 12.14
N ILE A 515 -11.47 -6.82 11.17
CA ILE A 515 -12.56 -7.48 10.41
C ILE A 515 -12.01 -8.44 9.37
N GLN A 516 -10.90 -8.10 8.70
CA GLN A 516 -10.29 -8.99 7.73
C GLN A 516 -9.68 -10.23 8.40
N LEU A 517 -9.18 -10.07 9.63
CA LEU A 517 -8.61 -11.14 10.43
C LEU A 517 -9.66 -11.90 11.23
N MET A 518 -10.62 -11.24 11.87
CA MET A 518 -11.53 -11.81 12.88
C MET A 518 -10.79 -12.67 13.91
N ASP A 519 -9.68 -12.16 14.45
CA ASP A 519 -8.76 -12.89 15.33
C ASP A 519 -8.09 -11.95 16.36
N ILE A 520 -8.89 -11.29 17.20
CA ILE A 520 -8.39 -10.31 18.19
C ILE A 520 -7.51 -10.89 19.28
N PHE A 521 -7.55 -12.21 19.46
CA PHE A 521 -6.72 -12.94 20.42
C PHE A 521 -5.47 -13.54 19.77
N ASN A 522 -5.29 -13.34 18.46
CA ASN A 522 -4.13 -13.78 17.70
C ASN A 522 -3.94 -15.31 17.77
N GLU A 523 -5.04 -16.08 17.86
CA GLU A 523 -5.04 -17.55 17.88
C GLU A 523 -4.68 -18.13 16.52
N GLN A 524 -4.95 -17.39 15.45
CA GLN A 524 -4.64 -17.69 14.05
C GLN A 524 -3.80 -16.56 13.45
N ALA A 525 -2.78 -16.14 14.21
CA ALA A 525 -1.99 -14.95 13.97
C ALA A 525 -1.67 -14.70 12.49
N GLY A 526 -2.17 -13.58 11.97
CA GLY A 526 -1.89 -13.14 10.61
C GLY A 526 -2.70 -13.79 9.49
N ARG A 527 -3.54 -14.79 9.78
CA ARG A 527 -4.40 -15.42 8.78
C ARG A 527 -5.73 -14.68 8.68
N GLY A 528 -6.17 -14.36 7.46
CA GLY A 528 -7.45 -13.72 7.18
C GLY A 528 -8.62 -14.70 7.15
N MET A 529 -9.84 -14.20 7.31
CA MET A 529 -11.04 -15.04 7.32
C MET A 529 -11.22 -15.85 6.03
N ALA A 530 -10.98 -15.25 4.86
CA ALA A 530 -11.10 -15.95 3.58
C ALA A 530 -9.94 -16.92 3.35
N GLY A 531 -8.71 -16.54 3.74
CA GLY A 531 -7.56 -17.44 3.70
C GLY A 531 -7.79 -18.70 4.55
N ARG A 532 -8.31 -18.56 5.78
CA ARG A 532 -8.68 -19.70 6.62
C ARG A 532 -9.78 -20.56 6.00
N LEU A 533 -10.78 -19.96 5.35
CA LEU A 533 -11.80 -20.69 4.60
C LEU A 533 -11.17 -21.54 3.48
N LEU A 534 -10.26 -20.95 2.71
CA LEU A 534 -9.55 -21.65 1.63
C LEU A 534 -8.67 -22.78 2.18
N ASP A 535 -8.00 -22.59 3.32
CA ASP A 535 -7.22 -23.65 3.96
C ASP A 535 -8.09 -24.85 4.34
N VAL A 536 -9.31 -24.61 4.86
CA VAL A 536 -10.28 -25.69 5.17
C VAL A 536 -10.75 -26.40 3.89
N LEU A 537 -10.96 -25.65 2.80
CA LEU A 537 -11.38 -26.22 1.51
C LEU A 537 -10.26 -27.02 0.84
N SER A 538 -9.03 -26.53 0.90
CA SER A 538 -7.82 -27.23 0.46
C SER A 538 -7.66 -28.55 1.22
N GLY A 539 -7.82 -28.53 2.55
CA GLY A 539 -7.79 -29.75 3.38
C GLY A 539 -8.89 -30.77 3.07
N LYS A 540 -9.95 -30.37 2.34
CA LYS A 540 -10.99 -31.26 1.82
C LYS A 540 -10.71 -31.76 0.39
N GLY A 541 -9.58 -31.39 -0.21
CA GLY A 541 -9.16 -31.79 -1.54
C GLY A 541 -9.59 -30.85 -2.67
N PHE A 542 -10.18 -29.69 -2.36
CA PHE A 542 -10.52 -28.70 -3.39
C PHE A 542 -9.28 -27.89 -3.79
N LYS A 543 -9.13 -27.65 -5.10
CA LYS A 543 -8.15 -26.70 -5.64
C LYS A 543 -8.65 -25.28 -5.43
N VAL A 544 -7.91 -24.50 -4.64
CA VAL A 544 -8.32 -23.18 -4.15
C VAL A 544 -7.40 -22.08 -4.67
N ASN A 545 -7.93 -20.89 -4.91
CA ASN A 545 -7.16 -19.69 -5.21
C ASN A 545 -7.73 -18.47 -4.48
N SER A 546 -6.84 -17.53 -4.16
CA SER A 546 -7.19 -16.22 -3.60
C SER A 546 -6.66 -15.11 -4.49
N ILE A 547 -7.52 -14.19 -4.91
CA ILE A 547 -7.20 -13.18 -5.92
C ILE A 547 -7.62 -11.81 -5.43
N SER A 548 -6.69 -10.85 -5.40
CA SER A 548 -7.00 -9.43 -5.17
C SER A 548 -6.98 -8.68 -6.49
N THR A 549 -8.06 -7.96 -6.81
CA THR A 549 -8.06 -6.97 -7.90
C THR A 549 -7.88 -5.54 -7.37
N ALA A 550 -7.77 -5.39 -6.05
CA ALA A 550 -7.34 -4.15 -5.42
C ALA A 550 -5.87 -3.83 -5.79
N ARG A 551 -5.39 -2.64 -5.40
CA ARG A 551 -4.01 -2.20 -5.67
C ARG A 551 -2.94 -3.05 -4.95
N SER A 552 -3.34 -3.75 -3.89
CA SER A 552 -2.47 -4.57 -3.05
C SER A 552 -3.20 -5.83 -2.60
N ALA A 553 -2.45 -6.78 -2.07
CA ALA A 553 -3.01 -7.96 -1.41
C ALA A 553 -3.81 -7.53 -0.17
N SER A 554 -4.98 -8.15 0.02
CA SER A 554 -5.82 -7.92 1.20
C SER A 554 -5.51 -8.93 2.29
N GLN A 555 -5.53 -8.50 3.55
CA GLN A 555 -5.21 -9.38 4.68
C GLN A 555 -6.27 -10.48 4.87
N THR A 556 -7.51 -10.26 4.40
CA THR A 556 -8.56 -11.30 4.44
C THR A 556 -8.19 -12.56 3.66
N LEU A 557 -7.37 -12.42 2.60
CA LEU A 557 -6.97 -13.52 1.72
C LEU A 557 -5.80 -14.35 2.26
N VAL A 558 -5.14 -13.91 3.34
CA VAL A 558 -3.96 -14.59 3.87
C VAL A 558 -4.31 -15.94 4.48
N GLY A 559 -3.92 -17.02 3.81
CA GLY A 559 -3.99 -18.41 4.30
C GLY A 559 -2.61 -19.09 4.32
N ASN A 560 -2.59 -20.38 4.64
CA ASN A 560 -1.39 -21.21 4.58
C ASN A 560 -1.21 -21.87 3.20
N GLU A 561 -2.31 -22.24 2.55
CA GLU A 561 -2.31 -23.12 1.38
C GLU A 561 -2.47 -22.34 0.06
N ALA A 562 -3.37 -21.35 0.03
CA ALA A 562 -3.68 -20.62 -1.19
C ALA A 562 -2.71 -19.44 -1.41
N PRO A 563 -2.01 -19.34 -2.55
CA PRO A 563 -1.27 -18.14 -2.90
C PRO A 563 -2.22 -16.96 -3.09
N ILE A 564 -1.73 -15.75 -2.80
CA ILE A 564 -2.45 -14.51 -3.08
C ILE A 564 -1.94 -13.95 -4.41
N ILE A 565 -2.79 -14.04 -5.42
CA ILE A 565 -2.53 -13.48 -6.74
C ILE A 565 -3.09 -12.05 -6.76
N THR A 566 -2.30 -11.06 -7.16
CA THR A 566 -2.78 -9.68 -7.30
C THR A 566 -2.92 -9.34 -8.77
N VAL A 567 -4.14 -9.08 -9.26
CA VAL A 567 -4.43 -8.74 -10.65
C VAL A 567 -5.16 -7.40 -10.69
N PRO A 568 -4.46 -6.25 -10.56
CA PRO A 568 -5.13 -4.94 -10.42
C PRO A 568 -5.99 -4.58 -11.62
N SER A 569 -5.58 -5.03 -12.82
CA SER A 569 -6.36 -4.96 -14.04
C SER A 569 -5.84 -5.97 -15.06
N ALA A 570 -6.76 -6.63 -15.76
CA ALA A 570 -6.43 -7.56 -16.85
C ALA A 570 -5.68 -6.90 -18.02
N SER A 571 -5.87 -5.59 -18.27
CA SER A 571 -5.17 -4.89 -19.35
C SER A 571 -3.75 -4.46 -18.99
N SER A 572 -3.48 -4.29 -17.69
CA SER A 572 -2.14 -3.94 -17.16
C SER A 572 -1.28 -5.15 -16.82
N TYR A 573 -1.83 -6.36 -16.96
CA TYR A 573 -1.11 -7.59 -16.65
C TYR A 573 -0.10 -7.87 -17.76
N GLU A 574 1.17 -8.06 -17.41
CA GLU A 574 2.26 -8.23 -18.37
C GLU A 574 3.11 -9.48 -18.06
N LYS A 575 3.66 -10.07 -19.13
CA LYS A 575 4.67 -11.13 -19.03
C LYS A 575 6.02 -10.53 -18.66
N PHE A 576 6.90 -11.35 -18.13
CA PHE A 576 8.31 -10.98 -18.05
C PHE A 576 8.86 -10.84 -19.46
N ASP A 577 9.39 -9.66 -19.76
CA ASP A 577 9.93 -9.32 -21.07
C ASP A 577 11.44 -9.14 -20.93
N PRO A 578 12.24 -10.16 -21.29
CA PRO A 578 13.67 -10.11 -21.06
C PRO A 578 14.41 -9.16 -22.03
N ILE A 579 13.73 -8.62 -23.05
CA ILE A 579 14.30 -7.79 -24.13
C ILE A 579 15.61 -8.41 -24.63
N SER A 580 15.46 -9.43 -25.47
CA SER A 580 16.58 -10.19 -26.00
C SER A 580 16.98 -9.66 -27.40
N ALA A 581 18.26 -9.75 -27.73
CA ALA A 581 18.75 -9.41 -29.06
C ALA A 581 18.14 -10.35 -30.12
N GLU A 582 18.00 -9.89 -31.36
CA GLU A 582 17.47 -10.72 -32.45
C GLU A 582 18.26 -12.05 -32.57
N GLY A 583 17.55 -13.17 -32.43
CA GLY A 583 18.12 -14.52 -32.48
C GLY A 583 18.58 -15.13 -31.15
N SER A 584 18.51 -14.40 -30.03
CA SER A 584 18.76 -14.95 -28.68
C SER A 584 17.50 -15.53 -28.05
N ASP A 585 17.64 -16.64 -27.31
CA ASP A 585 16.52 -17.31 -26.64
C ASP A 585 16.08 -16.51 -25.39
N PRO A 586 14.86 -15.93 -25.37
CA PRO A 586 14.34 -15.23 -24.21
C PRO A 586 14.31 -16.10 -22.93
N ASN A 587 14.21 -17.41 -23.08
CA ASN A 587 14.16 -18.35 -21.94
C ASN A 587 15.51 -18.43 -21.22
N GLU A 588 16.64 -18.21 -21.90
CA GLU A 588 17.96 -18.25 -21.28
C GLU A 588 18.12 -17.15 -20.22
N LEU A 589 17.60 -15.95 -20.49
CA LEU A 589 17.61 -14.84 -19.52
C LEU A 589 16.71 -15.12 -18.32
N ILE A 590 15.57 -15.75 -18.53
CA ILE A 590 14.67 -16.19 -17.44
C ILE A 590 15.37 -17.24 -16.58
N ASP A 591 16.10 -18.18 -17.18
CA ASP A 591 16.87 -19.19 -16.45
C ASP A 591 17.99 -18.58 -15.59
N PHE A 592 18.68 -17.55 -16.09
CA PHE A 592 19.62 -16.78 -15.26
C PHE A 592 18.93 -16.11 -14.07
N VAL A 593 17.78 -15.47 -14.28
CA VAL A 593 17.02 -14.85 -13.19
C VAL A 593 16.61 -15.88 -12.15
N LYS A 594 16.12 -17.06 -12.57
CA LYS A 594 15.80 -18.18 -11.68
C LYS A 594 17.01 -18.65 -10.89
N LEU A 595 18.17 -18.80 -11.55
CA LEU A 595 19.41 -19.24 -10.92
C LEU A 595 19.93 -18.24 -9.87
N LEU A 596 19.87 -16.94 -10.18
CA LEU A 596 20.22 -15.84 -9.25
C LEU A 596 19.26 -15.75 -8.05
N ASN A 597 18.09 -16.37 -8.16
CA ASN A 597 17.05 -16.41 -7.15
C ASN A 597 16.78 -17.84 -6.65
N ASN A 598 17.77 -18.73 -6.65
CA ASN A 598 17.63 -20.09 -6.09
C ASN A 598 17.16 -20.09 -4.61
N ALA A 599 16.79 -21.26 -4.09
CA ALA A 599 16.38 -21.42 -2.71
C ALA A 599 17.48 -20.94 -1.74
N THR A 600 17.13 -20.23 -0.67
CA THR A 600 18.11 -19.77 0.32
C THR A 600 18.20 -20.69 1.54
N SER A 601 19.29 -20.59 2.29
CA SER A 601 19.44 -21.28 3.59
C SER A 601 18.82 -20.51 4.75
N ILE A 602 18.54 -21.20 5.87
CA ILE A 602 17.93 -20.61 7.08
C ILE A 602 18.70 -19.40 7.63
N GLY A 603 20.01 -19.32 7.40
CA GLY A 603 20.83 -18.18 7.82
C GLY A 603 20.91 -17.04 6.80
N SER A 604 20.05 -17.04 5.78
CA SER A 604 19.91 -15.98 4.78
C SER A 604 18.87 -14.95 5.23
N SER A 605 18.98 -13.72 4.75
CA SER A 605 17.99 -12.66 4.94
C SER A 605 16.56 -13.15 4.61
N LEU A 606 15.64 -13.01 5.57
CA LEU A 606 14.22 -13.34 5.41
C LEU A 606 13.54 -12.43 4.38
N LEU A 607 13.96 -11.17 4.30
CA LEU A 607 13.46 -10.19 3.33
C LEU A 607 13.88 -10.55 1.90
N SER A 608 15.13 -10.98 1.73
CA SER A 608 15.67 -11.45 0.46
C SER A 608 14.99 -12.75 0.01
N GLU A 609 14.76 -13.68 0.92
CA GLU A 609 14.02 -14.92 0.65
C GLU A 609 12.57 -14.64 0.24
N ALA A 610 11.90 -13.69 0.91
CA ALA A 610 10.55 -13.26 0.56
C ALA A 610 10.52 -12.65 -0.86
N PHE A 611 11.50 -11.81 -1.20
CA PHE A 611 11.64 -11.26 -2.54
C PHE A 611 11.82 -12.35 -3.60
N SER A 612 12.82 -13.22 -3.45
CA SER A 612 13.13 -14.25 -4.45
C SER A 612 11.98 -15.24 -4.63
N THR A 613 11.26 -15.57 -3.54
CA THR A 613 10.04 -16.38 -3.62
C THR A 613 8.97 -15.70 -4.46
N LYS A 614 8.72 -14.40 -4.23
CA LYS A 614 7.69 -13.65 -4.97
C LYS A 614 8.05 -13.41 -6.42
N LEU A 615 9.32 -13.18 -6.74
CA LEU A 615 9.78 -13.07 -8.12
C LEU A 615 9.63 -14.42 -8.85
N HIS A 616 10.11 -15.52 -8.26
CA HIS A 616 9.99 -16.86 -8.85
C HIS A 616 8.53 -17.25 -9.11
N GLN A 617 7.65 -17.02 -8.13
CA GLN A 617 6.19 -17.21 -8.30
C GLN A 617 5.64 -16.34 -9.42
N GLY A 618 5.98 -15.05 -9.43
CA GLY A 618 5.52 -14.10 -10.44
C GLY A 618 5.94 -14.47 -11.86
N LEU A 619 7.15 -14.98 -12.08
CA LEU A 619 7.61 -15.38 -13.42
C LEU A 619 6.73 -16.49 -14.03
N ALA A 620 6.38 -17.51 -13.26
CA ALA A 620 5.54 -18.61 -13.74
C ALA A 620 4.05 -18.22 -13.82
N GLU A 621 3.51 -17.64 -12.74
CA GLU A 621 2.09 -17.30 -12.64
C GLU A 621 1.71 -16.19 -13.65
N ASN A 622 2.57 -15.19 -13.86
CA ASN A 622 2.25 -14.10 -14.76
C ASN A 622 2.22 -14.53 -16.23
N GLN A 623 3.10 -15.45 -16.62
CA GLN A 623 3.11 -15.99 -17.96
C GLN A 623 1.76 -16.66 -18.27
N LEU A 624 1.34 -17.59 -17.42
CA LEU A 624 0.08 -18.31 -17.57
C LEU A 624 -1.12 -17.35 -17.54
N LEU A 625 -1.18 -16.47 -16.54
CA LEU A 625 -2.31 -15.55 -16.35
C LEU A 625 -2.43 -14.55 -17.51
N TYR A 626 -1.31 -14.06 -18.05
CA TYR A 626 -1.34 -13.24 -19.26
C TYR A 626 -1.97 -13.99 -20.43
N ASP A 627 -1.49 -15.19 -20.73
CA ASP A 627 -1.94 -15.96 -21.89
C ASP A 627 -3.44 -16.24 -21.85
N ILE A 628 -3.95 -16.68 -20.70
CA ILE A 628 -5.37 -16.97 -20.54
C ILE A 628 -6.22 -15.70 -20.54
N LEU A 629 -5.75 -14.59 -19.95
CA LEU A 629 -6.52 -13.34 -19.89
C LEU A 629 -6.61 -12.65 -21.26
N GLN A 630 -5.58 -12.74 -22.10
CA GLN A 630 -5.61 -12.21 -23.47
C GLN A 630 -6.51 -13.04 -24.39
N ALA A 631 -6.62 -14.35 -24.16
CA ALA A 631 -7.52 -15.23 -24.92
C ALA A 631 -9.01 -15.03 -24.59
N VAL A 632 -9.33 -14.43 -23.43
CA VAL A 632 -10.71 -14.33 -22.95
C VAL A 632 -11.39 -13.01 -23.32
N THR A 633 -12.56 -13.14 -23.96
CA THR A 633 -13.50 -12.05 -24.21
C THR A 633 -14.67 -12.07 -23.24
N ILE A 634 -15.15 -10.90 -22.80
CA ILE A 634 -16.37 -10.75 -22.00
C ILE A 634 -17.34 -9.86 -22.78
N ASN A 635 -18.59 -10.29 -22.92
CA ASN A 635 -19.62 -9.55 -23.66
C ASN A 635 -20.34 -8.51 -22.80
N THR A 636 -20.23 -8.62 -21.47
CA THR A 636 -20.80 -7.65 -20.52
C THR A 636 -19.99 -6.36 -20.56
N THR A 637 -20.66 -5.23 -20.75
CA THR A 637 -20.06 -3.90 -20.60
C THR A 637 -20.00 -3.52 -19.13
N PHE A 638 -18.81 -3.25 -18.62
CA PHE A 638 -18.61 -2.69 -17.29
C PHE A 638 -18.42 -1.16 -17.39
N PRO A 639 -18.85 -0.38 -16.39
CA PRO A 639 -18.61 1.06 -16.36
C PRO A 639 -17.11 1.37 -16.36
N ASP A 640 -16.72 2.47 -17.01
CA ASP A 640 -15.36 2.99 -17.01
C ASP A 640 -15.02 3.65 -15.67
N THR A 641 -14.85 2.80 -14.65
CA THR A 641 -14.57 3.15 -13.26
C THR A 641 -13.60 2.12 -12.70
N ARG A 642 -12.84 2.48 -11.65
CA ARG A 642 -11.91 1.55 -10.97
C ARG A 642 -12.59 0.26 -10.52
N LEU A 643 -13.81 0.35 -10.00
CA LEU A 643 -14.56 -0.83 -9.56
C LEU A 643 -15.11 -1.63 -10.75
N GLY A 644 -15.55 -0.97 -11.83
CA GLY A 644 -15.93 -1.64 -13.08
C GLY A 644 -14.77 -2.41 -13.71
N GLU A 645 -13.56 -1.85 -13.72
CA GLU A 645 -12.34 -2.52 -14.19
C GLU A 645 -11.98 -3.75 -13.33
N GLN A 646 -12.07 -3.62 -12.00
CA GLN A 646 -11.87 -4.74 -11.08
C GLN A 646 -12.87 -5.87 -11.32
N LEU A 647 -14.17 -5.57 -11.48
CA LEU A 647 -15.19 -6.57 -11.73
C LEU A 647 -15.11 -7.18 -13.14
N SER A 648 -14.71 -6.40 -14.14
CA SER A 648 -14.37 -6.93 -15.47
C SER A 648 -13.23 -7.95 -15.38
N THR A 649 -12.20 -7.64 -14.58
CA THR A 649 -11.09 -8.55 -14.30
C THR A 649 -11.57 -9.82 -13.58
N VAL A 650 -12.41 -9.69 -12.55
CA VAL A 650 -13.03 -10.85 -11.86
C VAL A 650 -13.83 -11.72 -12.84
N ALA A 651 -14.65 -11.12 -13.72
CA ALA A 651 -15.42 -11.85 -14.70
C ALA A 651 -14.53 -12.64 -15.69
N LYS A 652 -13.43 -12.04 -16.16
CA LYS A 652 -12.43 -12.72 -16.97
C LYS A 652 -11.79 -13.89 -16.22
N MET A 653 -11.39 -13.69 -14.97
CA MET A 653 -10.80 -14.74 -14.14
C MET A 653 -11.77 -15.91 -13.92
N ILE A 654 -13.04 -15.65 -13.60
CA ILE A 654 -14.06 -16.70 -13.48
C ILE A 654 -14.19 -17.50 -14.80
N LYS A 655 -14.12 -16.82 -15.95
CA LYS A 655 -14.21 -17.48 -17.25
C LYS A 655 -12.99 -18.38 -17.56
N THR A 656 -11.82 -18.09 -17.00
CA THR A 656 -10.60 -18.91 -17.15
C THR A 656 -10.43 -20.01 -16.09
N LYS A 657 -11.45 -20.28 -15.26
CA LYS A 657 -11.37 -21.27 -14.15
C LYS A 657 -10.88 -22.65 -14.60
N ASP A 658 -11.24 -23.08 -15.81
CA ASP A 658 -10.91 -24.42 -16.33
C ASP A 658 -9.42 -24.47 -16.74
N ASP A 659 -8.93 -23.42 -17.39
CA ASP A 659 -7.51 -23.25 -17.73
C ASP A 659 -6.63 -23.11 -16.48
N ARG A 660 -7.17 -22.48 -15.41
CA ARG A 660 -6.51 -22.36 -14.10
C ARG A 660 -6.69 -23.61 -13.23
N GLY A 661 -7.47 -24.59 -13.67
CA GLY A 661 -7.74 -25.82 -12.92
C GLY A 661 -8.26 -25.61 -11.49
N VAL A 662 -9.06 -24.57 -11.24
CA VAL A 662 -9.49 -24.17 -9.89
C VAL A 662 -10.94 -24.57 -9.60
N ASP A 663 -11.20 -25.01 -8.37
CA ASP A 663 -12.54 -25.37 -7.89
C ASP A 663 -13.20 -24.21 -7.14
N ARG A 664 -12.40 -23.49 -6.36
CA ARG A 664 -12.86 -22.48 -5.40
C ARG A 664 -12.01 -21.22 -5.52
N ASP A 665 -12.60 -20.14 -6.00
CA ASP A 665 -11.96 -18.84 -5.98
C ASP A 665 -12.56 -17.95 -4.88
N VAL A 666 -11.70 -17.18 -4.20
CA VAL A 666 -12.12 -15.97 -3.48
C VAL A 666 -11.46 -14.76 -4.13
N PHE A 667 -12.29 -13.84 -4.60
CA PHE A 667 -11.90 -12.56 -5.15
C PHE A 667 -12.07 -11.45 -4.11
N PHE A 668 -11.07 -10.59 -3.96
CA PHE A 668 -11.17 -9.37 -3.18
C PHE A 668 -11.14 -8.17 -4.13
N VAL A 669 -12.19 -7.35 -4.01
CA VAL A 669 -12.39 -6.13 -4.77
C VAL A 669 -12.53 -4.98 -3.78
N GLN A 670 -11.96 -3.82 -4.09
CA GLN A 670 -11.99 -2.67 -3.19
C GLN A 670 -12.57 -1.43 -3.86
N GLN A 671 -13.49 -0.77 -3.17
CA GLN A 671 -13.91 0.60 -3.47
C GLN A 671 -13.42 1.50 -2.34
N ASP A 672 -12.58 2.47 -2.69
CA ASP A 672 -12.08 3.49 -1.76
C ASP A 672 -13.07 4.65 -1.62
N GLY A 673 -12.83 5.51 -0.63
CA GLY A 673 -13.56 6.77 -0.44
C GLY A 673 -14.63 6.74 0.64
N PHE A 674 -14.69 5.72 1.50
CA PHE A 674 -15.68 5.64 2.58
C PHE A 674 -15.21 6.23 3.93
N ASP A 675 -14.12 6.99 3.94
CA ASP A 675 -13.67 7.76 5.11
C ASP A 675 -14.33 9.14 5.11
N THR A 676 -15.65 9.14 5.28
CA THR A 676 -16.52 10.28 5.00
C THR A 676 -17.00 10.89 6.30
N HIS A 677 -16.19 11.81 6.84
CA HIS A 677 -16.52 12.55 8.06
C HIS A 677 -17.74 13.49 7.87
N ASP A 678 -18.10 13.81 6.62
CA ASP A 678 -19.32 14.49 6.18
C ASP A 678 -19.81 13.96 4.81
N ASN A 679 -20.88 14.54 4.25
CA ASN A 679 -21.39 14.25 2.89
C ASN A 679 -21.63 12.75 2.55
N LEU A 680 -21.98 11.96 3.56
CA LEU A 680 -22.14 10.50 3.50
C LEU A 680 -23.04 9.98 2.35
N GLY A 681 -24.01 10.77 1.89
CA GLY A 681 -24.93 10.39 0.81
C GLY A 681 -24.29 10.34 -0.59
N GLU A 682 -23.31 11.20 -0.87
CA GLU A 682 -22.68 11.33 -2.20
C GLU A 682 -21.79 10.13 -2.54
N TYR A 683 -21.20 9.47 -1.53
CA TYR A 683 -20.29 8.35 -1.77
C TYR A 683 -20.99 7.05 -2.13
N PHE A 684 -22.26 6.89 -1.73
CA PHE A 684 -23.08 5.77 -2.22
C PHE A 684 -23.49 5.96 -3.70
N ASP A 685 -23.38 7.16 -4.29
CA ASP A 685 -23.56 7.36 -5.73
C ASP A 685 -22.50 6.65 -6.56
N GLY A 686 -21.26 6.54 -6.05
CA GLY A 686 -20.16 5.85 -6.74
C GLY A 686 -20.40 4.36 -6.95
N LEU A 687 -21.24 3.72 -6.14
CA LEU A 687 -21.62 2.31 -6.28
C LEU A 687 -22.70 2.09 -7.36
N ARG A 688 -23.54 3.10 -7.62
CA ARG A 688 -24.74 2.96 -8.46
C ARG A 688 -24.45 2.53 -9.91
N PRO A 689 -23.48 3.11 -10.65
CA PRO A 689 -23.20 2.69 -12.02
C PRO A 689 -22.74 1.23 -12.09
N VAL A 690 -21.98 0.78 -11.10
CA VAL A 690 -21.36 -0.55 -11.08
C VAL A 690 -22.36 -1.63 -10.69
N LEU A 691 -23.14 -1.40 -9.63
CA LEU A 691 -24.13 -2.38 -9.18
C LEU A 691 -25.23 -2.59 -10.23
N SER A 692 -25.46 -1.62 -11.13
CA SER A 692 -26.44 -1.73 -12.22
C SER A 692 -26.09 -2.75 -13.33
N VAL A 693 -24.88 -3.34 -13.29
CA VAL A 693 -24.49 -4.40 -14.24
C VAL A 693 -25.27 -5.68 -13.92
N PRO A 694 -26.10 -6.23 -14.85
CA PRO A 694 -27.03 -7.33 -14.59
C PRO A 694 -26.42 -8.66 -14.09
N SER A 695 -25.09 -8.79 -14.14
CA SER A 695 -24.34 -10.00 -13.79
C SER A 695 -23.89 -10.03 -12.32
N PHE A 696 -24.23 -9.02 -11.52
CA PHE A 696 -23.73 -8.87 -10.16
C PHE A 696 -24.62 -9.61 -9.15
N CYS A 697 -24.28 -10.86 -8.84
CA CYS A 697 -24.73 -11.53 -7.62
C CYS A 697 -23.69 -11.28 -6.53
N ALA A 698 -23.91 -10.28 -5.68
CA ALA A 698 -23.09 -10.08 -4.49
C ALA A 698 -23.51 -11.06 -3.39
N SER A 699 -22.55 -11.82 -2.89
CA SER A 699 -22.64 -12.43 -1.57
C SER A 699 -21.56 -11.79 -0.70
N PHE A 700 -22.01 -11.07 0.33
CA PHE A 700 -21.27 -10.33 1.36
C PHE A 700 -20.96 -8.84 1.09
N PHE A 701 -21.78 -7.99 1.72
CA PHE A 701 -21.46 -6.60 2.07
C PHE A 701 -21.29 -6.52 3.60
N TRP A 702 -20.23 -5.89 4.09
CA TRP A 702 -19.97 -5.74 5.52
C TRP A 702 -19.75 -4.29 5.95
N PRO A 703 -20.62 -3.78 6.83
CA PRO A 703 -20.35 -2.54 7.57
C PRO A 703 -20.36 -2.74 9.11
N VAL A 704 -19.72 -1.84 9.87
CA VAL A 704 -19.05 -2.13 11.18
C VAL A 704 -19.54 -1.28 12.39
N PHE A 705 -19.70 -1.94 13.58
CA PHE A 705 -19.89 -1.50 15.01
C PHE A 705 -21.16 -0.66 15.39
N SER A 706 -21.84 -0.78 16.57
CA SER A 706 -21.81 -1.64 17.79
C SER A 706 -23.10 -1.47 18.66
N GLY A 707 -23.48 -2.49 19.48
CA GLY A 707 -24.41 -2.41 20.65
C GLY A 707 -25.16 -3.71 21.03
N GLY A 708 -24.79 -4.42 22.12
CA GLY A 708 -25.34 -5.75 22.55
C GLY A 708 -26.46 -5.72 23.63
N PRO A 709 -26.72 -6.79 24.44
CA PRO A 709 -26.51 -8.26 24.32
C PRO A 709 -27.85 -9.05 24.27
N LEU A 710 -27.97 -10.33 23.84
CA LEU A 710 -27.64 -11.56 24.57
C LEU A 710 -27.94 -12.82 23.71
N LEU A 711 -27.19 -13.87 24.01
CA LEU A 711 -27.21 -15.25 23.53
C LEU A 711 -28.59 -15.94 23.66
N THR A 712 -28.93 -16.81 22.70
CA THR A 712 -29.34 -18.21 22.97
C THR A 712 -29.15 -19.10 21.73
N GLU A 713 -28.21 -20.03 21.85
CA GLU A 713 -28.12 -21.37 21.24
C GLU A 713 -28.88 -21.68 19.94
N ARG A 714 -28.14 -22.01 18.88
CA ARG A 714 -27.89 -23.41 18.43
C ARG A 714 -26.91 -23.43 17.24
N SER A 715 -25.80 -24.12 17.41
CA SER A 715 -24.93 -24.62 16.34
C SER A 715 -25.49 -25.97 15.83
N PRO A 716 -25.05 -26.57 14.70
CA PRO A 716 -24.10 -26.11 13.70
C PRO A 716 -24.64 -26.17 12.25
N VAL A 717 -23.92 -25.59 11.29
CA VAL A 717 -23.45 -26.19 10.02
C VAL A 717 -23.20 -25.09 8.97
N LEU A 718 -21.90 -24.94 8.67
CA LEU A 718 -21.22 -24.32 7.52
C LEU A 718 -21.45 -22.83 7.22
#